data_AF-A0A384BF01-F1
#
_entry.id   AF-A0A384BF01-F1
#
_cell.length_a   1.000
_cell.length_b   1.000
_cell.length_c   1.000
_cell.angle_alpha   90.00
_cell.angle_beta   90.00
_cell.angle_gamma   90.00
#
_symmetry.space_group_name_H-M   'P 1'
#
loop_
_entity.id
_entity.type
_entity.pdbx_description
1 polymer ?
#
loop_
_entity_poly.entity_id
_entity_poly.type
_entity_poly.pdbx_seq_one_letter_code
_entity_poly.pdbx_strand_id
1 'polypeptide(L)'
;MEQPKGVDWTVIILTCQYKDSVEVFQRELEIRQKREQIPTRTMLLAVEDPEVHVGSGGATLNALLVAAEHLSARAGFTVVTSDVLHSAWILILHMGRDFPFDDCGRAFTCLPVENPQAPVEAVVCNLDCLLDIMSHRLGPGSPPGVWVCSTDMLLSVPPNPGISWDGFRGARAIALPGSTAYARNHGVYLTDSQGFVLDIYYQGTEAEIRRCGRPDGRVPLVSGLVFFSVETAEHLLATHVSPPLDACTYMGLDSGARPVQLSLFFDILLCMARNVRREDFLVGRPPEMGQGDVDIAGYLHGARAELWRELRDQPLTVAYVPDGSYNYMTNSASEFLHSLTFPGAPGAQVVHSQVEERQLLGAGSSVASCLLEGPVQLGPGSVLQHCHLRGPIHIGTGCFVSGLDVAQSEALHGLELHDLVLQGHHVQLHGARSRAFTLVGRLDSWEALHKARHVLEARQDLSLRPLIRAAVYEGCPGPLMATLDQVAAGGGDPGVAARALACVADVLGCMAEGQGGLRSGPAANPEWVRPFSYLECGDLARGVEALAEERDKWLSRPALLVRAARHYEGAGQILIRQAVMSAQHFVSSVPVELPAPGQWVVAECPARVDFSGGWSDTPPLAYELGGAVLGLAVRLNGRRPIGARARRIPEPELWLAVGPRQDKMATKIVCGSLDDLQDYCQPHAPGALLKAAFICAGIVSVHSKLSLSEQLLCAFGGGFELHTWSELPHGSGLGTSSILAGAALAALQRAAGRAVGTEALIHAVLHLEQLLTTGGGWQDQVGGLMPGIKVGRSRAQLPLKVEVEEITVPAGFVQKLNDHLLLVYTGKTRLARNLLQDVLRSWYARLPAVVQNAHNLVRHTEECAEAFRQGSLPLLGQCLTSYWEQKKLMAPGCEPLAVRRMMAVLAPHVHGQSLAGAGGGGFLYLLTKEPRQKEALEAVLAKTEGLGNYSIHLVEVDTQGLSLQLLGTETSA
;
A
#
# COMPACT_ATOMS: atom_id res chain seq x y z
N MET A 1 -32.15 35.93 0.23
CA MET A 1 -32.00 34.78 -0.68
C MET A 1 -31.02 33.85 0.00
N GLU A 2 -31.38 32.60 0.25
CA GLU A 2 -30.48 31.66 0.92
C GLU A 2 -29.29 31.35 -0.01
N GLN A 3 -28.08 31.25 0.55
CA GLN A 3 -26.92 30.80 -0.23
C GLN A 3 -27.11 29.33 -0.63
N PRO A 4 -26.75 28.93 -1.87
CA PRO A 4 -26.87 27.55 -2.29
C PRO A 4 -25.96 26.67 -1.41
N LYS A 5 -26.55 25.65 -0.79
CA LYS A 5 -25.85 24.72 0.10
C LYS A 5 -24.78 23.97 -0.70
N GLY A 6 -23.51 24.31 -0.44
CA GLY A 6 -22.37 23.78 -1.17
C GLY A 6 -22.10 22.29 -0.93
N VAL A 7 -21.20 21.72 -1.73
CA VAL A 7 -20.77 20.32 -1.61
C VAL A 7 -20.09 20.06 -0.27
N ASP A 8 -20.46 18.92 0.32
CA ASP A 8 -19.92 18.43 1.59
C ASP A 8 -18.65 17.59 1.34
N TRP A 9 -17.55 18.25 0.97
CA TRP A 9 -16.30 17.57 0.62
C TRP A 9 -15.81 16.71 1.78
N THR A 10 -15.69 15.41 1.51
CA THR A 10 -15.19 14.42 2.46
C THR A 10 -13.67 14.45 2.52
N VAL A 11 -13.03 14.63 1.35
CA VAL A 11 -11.59 14.82 1.17
C VAL A 11 -11.36 15.90 0.10
N ILE A 12 -10.45 16.83 0.36
CA ILE A 12 -9.84 17.69 -0.65
C ILE A 12 -8.35 17.34 -0.72
N ILE A 13 -7.88 17.05 -1.92
CA ILE A 13 -6.50 16.69 -2.24
C ILE A 13 -5.89 17.79 -3.10
N LEU A 14 -4.62 18.12 -2.87
CA LEU A 14 -3.82 18.94 -3.78
C LEU A 14 -2.58 18.13 -4.17
N THR A 15 -2.43 17.74 -5.44
CA THR A 15 -1.30 16.91 -5.88
C THR A 15 -0.04 17.74 -6.12
N CYS A 16 1.13 17.17 -5.86
CA CYS A 16 2.40 17.88 -5.86
C CYS A 16 3.43 17.16 -6.75
N GLN A 17 3.80 17.74 -7.89
CA GLN A 17 4.89 17.21 -8.73
C GLN A 17 6.24 17.19 -7.96
N TYR A 18 6.42 18.14 -7.03
CA TYR A 18 7.62 18.27 -6.20
C TYR A 18 7.36 17.95 -4.74
N LYS A 19 8.30 17.19 -4.18
CA LYS A 19 8.34 16.72 -2.80
C LYS A 19 8.29 17.85 -1.77
N ASP A 20 9.14 18.85 -1.95
CA ASP A 20 9.40 19.85 -0.91
C ASP A 20 8.23 20.84 -0.76
N SER A 21 7.34 20.89 -1.75
CA SER A 21 6.11 21.69 -1.74
C SER A 21 4.99 21.10 -0.87
N VAL A 22 5.03 19.81 -0.52
CA VAL A 22 3.92 19.09 0.14
C VAL A 22 3.54 19.72 1.49
N GLU A 23 4.52 20.06 2.34
CA GLU A 23 4.26 20.67 3.65
C GLU A 23 3.63 22.07 3.51
N VAL A 24 4.15 22.87 2.57
CA VAL A 24 3.65 24.23 2.27
C VAL A 24 2.20 24.16 1.79
N PHE A 25 1.90 23.24 0.88
CA PHE A 25 0.56 23.08 0.29
C PHE A 25 -0.44 22.52 1.32
N GLN A 26 -0.01 21.59 2.18
CA GLN A 26 -0.82 21.13 3.31
C GLN A 26 -1.15 22.30 4.25
N ARG A 27 -0.16 23.16 4.54
CA ARG A 27 -0.33 24.30 5.43
C ARG A 27 -1.26 25.37 4.84
N GLU A 28 -1.18 25.63 3.55
CA GLU A 28 -2.10 26.55 2.86
C GLU A 28 -3.54 26.03 2.81
N LEU A 29 -3.76 24.71 2.73
CA LEU A 29 -5.08 24.09 2.91
C LEU A 29 -5.58 24.24 4.36
N GLU A 30 -4.72 24.00 5.36
CA GLU A 30 -5.08 24.23 6.77
C GLU A 30 -5.46 25.68 7.08
N ILE A 31 -4.78 26.65 6.45
CA ILE A 31 -5.08 28.08 6.62
C ILE A 31 -6.50 28.39 6.15
N ARG A 32 -6.94 27.81 5.02
CA ARG A 32 -8.30 27.96 4.48
C ARG A 32 -9.35 27.31 5.38
N GLN A 33 -9.02 26.17 5.99
CA GLN A 33 -9.88 25.54 7.01
C GLN A 33 -9.98 26.38 8.30
N LYS A 34 -8.89 27.03 8.73
CA LYS A 34 -8.88 27.95 9.89
C LYS A 34 -9.57 29.29 9.61
N ARG A 35 -9.73 29.67 8.33
CA ARG A 35 -10.55 30.80 7.85
C ARG A 35 -12.01 30.43 7.58
N GLU A 36 -12.44 29.22 7.96
CA GLU A 36 -13.77 28.65 7.71
C GLU A 36 -14.17 28.55 6.22
N GLN A 37 -13.23 28.74 5.29
CA GLN A 37 -13.43 28.57 3.84
C GLN A 37 -13.55 27.08 3.45
N ILE A 38 -13.00 26.19 4.27
CA ILE A 38 -13.17 24.73 4.16
C ILE A 38 -13.69 24.19 5.50
N PRO A 39 -14.69 23.31 5.54
CA PRO A 39 -15.18 22.72 6.79
C PRO A 39 -14.10 21.96 7.58
N THR A 40 -14.11 22.07 8.90
CA THR A 40 -13.16 21.39 9.82
C THR A 40 -13.26 19.85 9.83
N ARG A 41 -14.31 19.29 9.22
CA ARG A 41 -14.53 17.84 9.06
C ARG A 41 -14.06 17.27 7.71
N THR A 42 -13.75 18.15 6.76
CA THR A 42 -13.15 17.79 5.47
C THR A 42 -11.70 17.40 5.70
N MET A 43 -11.32 16.23 5.20
CA MET A 43 -9.93 15.77 5.22
C MET A 43 -9.12 16.55 4.18
N LEU A 44 -7.91 16.99 4.55
CA LEU A 44 -7.02 17.78 3.69
C LEU A 44 -5.74 16.99 3.46
N LEU A 45 -5.39 16.73 2.19
CA LEU A 45 -4.22 15.94 1.80
C LEU A 45 -3.42 16.66 0.70
N ALA A 46 -2.23 17.16 1.00
CA ALA A 46 -1.22 17.40 -0.03
C ALA A 46 -0.57 16.05 -0.40
N VAL A 47 -0.60 15.66 -1.68
CA VAL A 47 -0.18 14.33 -2.13
C VAL A 47 0.88 14.44 -3.20
N GLU A 48 2.09 13.98 -2.90
CA GLU A 48 3.17 13.86 -3.86
C GLU A 48 2.82 12.93 -5.05
N ASP A 49 3.26 13.31 -6.24
CA ASP A 49 3.36 12.38 -7.36
C ASP A 49 4.40 11.29 -7.04
N PRO A 50 4.19 10.02 -7.46
CA PRO A 50 5.14 8.92 -7.19
C PRO A 50 6.54 9.19 -7.76
N GLU A 51 6.59 9.78 -8.95
CA GLU A 51 7.78 10.27 -9.64
C GLU A 51 7.47 11.63 -10.30
N VAL A 52 8.49 12.49 -10.42
CA VAL A 52 8.41 13.75 -11.15
C VAL A 52 7.99 13.47 -12.61
N HIS A 53 6.93 14.13 -13.06
CA HIS A 53 6.30 13.93 -14.38
C HIS A 53 5.54 12.61 -14.60
N VAL A 54 5.04 11.93 -13.56
CA VAL A 54 4.10 10.78 -13.69
C VAL A 54 2.84 11.09 -14.56
N GLY A 55 2.53 12.38 -14.75
CA GLY A 55 1.42 12.86 -15.57
C GLY A 55 0.08 12.86 -14.84
N SER A 56 -0.87 13.64 -15.35
CA SER A 56 -2.16 13.89 -14.68
C SER A 56 -2.99 12.62 -14.43
N GLY A 57 -2.83 11.59 -15.26
CA GLY A 57 -3.49 10.30 -15.06
C GLY A 57 -2.85 9.51 -13.92
N GLY A 58 -1.52 9.44 -13.87
CA GLY A 58 -0.80 8.79 -12.77
C GLY A 58 -1.02 9.50 -11.44
N ALA A 59 -0.98 10.84 -11.45
CA ALA A 59 -1.30 11.67 -10.29
C ALA A 59 -2.74 11.43 -9.81
N THR A 60 -3.73 11.27 -10.71
CA THR A 60 -5.12 10.90 -10.35
C THR A 60 -5.16 9.54 -9.65
N LEU A 61 -4.53 8.50 -10.22
CA LEU A 61 -4.51 7.15 -9.64
C LEU A 61 -3.85 7.14 -8.25
N ASN A 62 -2.72 7.81 -8.10
CA ASN A 62 -2.00 7.92 -6.83
C ASN A 62 -2.81 8.69 -5.76
N ALA A 63 -3.39 9.83 -6.13
CA ALA A 63 -4.22 10.64 -5.23
C ALA A 63 -5.48 9.90 -4.77
N LEU A 64 -6.14 9.15 -5.67
CA LEU A 64 -7.28 8.31 -5.35
C LEU A 64 -6.90 7.16 -4.39
N LEU A 65 -5.76 6.50 -4.62
CA LEU A 65 -5.23 5.49 -3.70
C LEU A 65 -4.96 6.06 -2.30
N VAL A 66 -4.29 7.20 -2.20
CA VAL A 66 -3.95 7.83 -0.91
C VAL A 66 -5.22 8.27 -0.16
N ALA A 67 -6.23 8.81 -0.84
CA ALA A 67 -7.51 9.11 -0.21
C ALA A 67 -8.28 7.85 0.24
N ALA A 68 -8.26 6.78 -0.56
CA ALA A 68 -8.85 5.50 -0.18
C ALA A 68 -8.14 4.89 1.04
N GLU A 69 -6.80 4.99 1.14
CA GLU A 69 -6.03 4.57 2.32
C GLU A 69 -6.44 5.35 3.57
N HIS A 70 -6.45 6.69 3.49
CA HIS A 70 -6.81 7.55 4.63
C HIS A 70 -8.27 7.39 5.07
N LEU A 71 -9.21 7.26 4.13
CA LEU A 71 -10.62 6.99 4.43
C LEU A 71 -10.80 5.59 5.03
N SER A 72 -10.06 4.57 4.54
CA SER A 72 -10.08 3.21 5.09
C SER A 72 -9.56 3.20 6.54
N ALA A 73 -8.45 3.88 6.80
CA ALA A 73 -7.89 4.04 8.14
C ALA A 73 -8.87 4.79 9.08
N ARG A 74 -9.50 5.88 8.61
CA ARG A 74 -10.50 6.63 9.40
C ARG A 74 -11.76 5.82 9.71
N ALA A 75 -12.12 4.87 8.84
CA ALA A 75 -13.21 3.91 9.06
C ALA A 75 -12.78 2.68 9.91
N GLY A 76 -11.51 2.56 10.31
CA GLY A 76 -11.00 1.48 11.15
C GLY A 76 -10.62 0.20 10.41
N PHE A 77 -10.46 0.24 9.08
CA PHE A 77 -9.94 -0.89 8.30
C PHE A 77 -8.40 -0.96 8.36
N THR A 78 -7.84 -2.17 8.30
CA THR A 78 -6.37 -2.41 8.29
C THR A 78 -5.79 -2.67 6.90
N VAL A 79 -6.54 -2.30 5.85
CA VAL A 79 -6.17 -2.32 4.43
C VAL A 79 -6.99 -1.27 3.70
N VAL A 80 -6.52 -0.81 2.55
CA VAL A 80 -7.34 -0.06 1.58
C VAL A 80 -8.54 -0.91 1.18
N THR A 81 -9.73 -0.33 1.19
CA THR A 81 -10.95 -0.91 0.58
C THR A 81 -11.67 0.14 -0.26
N SER A 82 -12.35 -0.27 -1.32
CA SER A 82 -13.20 0.62 -2.11
C SER A 82 -14.53 0.97 -1.42
N ASP A 83 -14.95 0.18 -0.40
CA ASP A 83 -16.20 0.38 0.36
C ASP A 83 -16.40 1.85 0.83
N VAL A 84 -15.31 2.55 1.13
CA VAL A 84 -15.32 3.93 1.64
C VAL A 84 -15.67 4.99 0.60
N LEU A 85 -15.61 4.66 -0.70
CA LEU A 85 -15.93 5.58 -1.79
C LEU A 85 -17.45 5.80 -1.93
N HIS A 86 -18.28 4.83 -1.54
CA HIS A 86 -19.75 4.92 -1.63
C HIS A 86 -20.37 6.07 -0.80
N SER A 87 -19.63 6.62 0.17
CA SER A 87 -20.07 7.74 1.02
C SER A 87 -19.11 8.93 1.01
N ALA A 88 -18.22 9.02 0.01
CA ALA A 88 -17.21 10.06 -0.09
C ALA A 88 -17.43 10.97 -1.31
N TRP A 89 -17.36 12.29 -1.07
CA TRP A 89 -17.11 13.29 -2.10
C TRP A 89 -15.63 13.70 -2.03
N ILE A 90 -14.87 13.33 -3.05
CA ILE A 90 -13.43 13.61 -3.14
C ILE A 90 -13.21 14.68 -4.21
N LEU A 91 -12.43 15.71 -3.89
CA LEU A 91 -11.94 16.71 -4.84
C LEU A 91 -10.43 16.61 -4.97
N ILE A 92 -9.93 16.25 -6.14
CA ILE A 92 -8.51 16.22 -6.49
C ILE A 92 -8.18 17.49 -7.26
N LEU A 93 -7.32 18.33 -6.69
CA LEU A 93 -6.78 19.51 -7.34
C LEU A 93 -5.37 19.18 -7.84
N HIS A 94 -5.14 19.25 -9.15
CA HIS A 94 -3.81 19.03 -9.73
C HIS A 94 -3.05 20.35 -9.83
N MET A 95 -1.99 20.50 -9.02
CA MET A 95 -0.92 21.44 -9.35
C MET A 95 -0.28 21.00 -10.64
N GLY A 96 -0.24 21.88 -11.65
CA GLY A 96 0.52 21.62 -12.85
C GLY A 96 1.98 22.06 -12.71
N ARG A 97 2.52 22.56 -13.82
CA ARG A 97 3.97 22.72 -14.03
C ARG A 97 4.51 23.96 -13.31
N ASP A 98 5.83 23.98 -13.11
CA ASP A 98 6.57 25.12 -12.56
C ASP A 98 6.14 26.46 -13.12
N PHE A 99 5.95 27.41 -12.20
CA PHE A 99 5.43 28.73 -12.50
C PHE A 99 6.40 29.80 -12.01
N PRO A 100 7.12 30.50 -12.91
CA PRO A 100 8.23 31.37 -12.55
C PRO A 100 7.81 32.71 -11.91
N PHE A 101 6.57 32.82 -11.43
CA PHE A 101 5.97 34.05 -10.90
C PHE A 101 5.27 33.88 -9.54
N ASP A 102 5.26 32.66 -8.97
CA ASP A 102 4.73 32.40 -7.63
C ASP A 102 5.51 31.25 -6.97
N ASP A 103 6.05 31.47 -5.78
CA ASP A 103 6.91 30.50 -5.06
C ASP A 103 6.18 29.21 -4.68
N CYS A 104 4.84 29.23 -4.63
CA CYS A 104 3.98 28.08 -4.37
C CYS A 104 3.25 27.60 -5.64
N GLY A 105 3.37 28.30 -6.76
CA GLY A 105 2.79 27.93 -8.05
C GLY A 105 1.36 28.42 -8.30
N ARG A 106 0.80 28.04 -9.45
CA ARG A 106 -0.41 28.65 -10.07
C ARG A 106 -1.67 28.64 -9.22
N ALA A 107 -1.80 27.72 -8.28
CA ALA A 107 -2.93 27.71 -7.33
C ALA A 107 -2.84 28.88 -6.34
N PHE A 108 -1.63 29.28 -5.94
CA PHE A 108 -1.40 30.22 -4.85
C PHE A 108 -1.17 31.67 -5.30
N THR A 109 -1.05 31.88 -6.62
CA THR A 109 -1.04 33.19 -7.27
C THR A 109 -2.07 34.14 -6.67
N CYS A 110 -1.55 35.15 -5.96
CA CYS A 110 -2.28 36.24 -5.34
C CYS A 110 -3.06 37.03 -6.40
N LEU A 111 -4.39 37.02 -6.30
CA LEU A 111 -5.29 37.70 -7.22
C LEU A 111 -5.72 39.05 -6.61
N PRO A 112 -5.78 40.13 -7.40
CA PRO A 112 -6.20 41.45 -6.94
C PRO A 112 -7.74 41.52 -6.84
N VAL A 113 -8.33 40.74 -5.94
CA VAL A 113 -9.78 40.72 -5.68
C VAL A 113 -10.05 40.63 -4.18
N GLU A 114 -11.06 41.37 -3.72
CA GLU A 114 -11.54 41.31 -2.34
C GLU A 114 -12.82 40.48 -2.28
N ASN A 115 -12.94 39.60 -1.28
CA ASN A 115 -14.18 38.88 -1.01
C ASN A 115 -14.78 39.33 0.34
N PRO A 116 -15.52 40.45 0.38
CA PRO A 116 -16.17 40.96 1.59
C PRO A 116 -17.38 40.12 2.05
N GLN A 117 -17.56 38.90 1.50
CA GLN A 117 -18.55 37.92 1.94
C GLN A 117 -17.89 36.63 2.48
N ALA A 118 -16.56 36.56 2.52
CA ALA A 118 -15.84 35.47 3.18
C ALA A 118 -15.98 35.56 4.71
N PRO A 119 -15.92 34.43 5.46
CA PRO A 119 -15.96 34.44 6.93
C PRO A 119 -14.80 35.22 7.58
N VAL A 120 -13.65 35.26 6.90
CA VAL A 120 -12.46 36.02 7.29
C VAL A 120 -11.98 36.81 6.09
N GLU A 121 -11.79 38.12 6.27
CA GLU A 121 -11.17 38.98 5.26
C GLU A 121 -9.69 38.63 5.09
N ALA A 122 -9.28 38.28 3.88
CA ALA A 122 -7.91 37.94 3.54
C ALA A 122 -7.66 38.02 2.02
N VAL A 123 -6.39 38.12 1.64
CA VAL A 123 -5.91 37.97 0.26
C VAL A 123 -6.43 36.65 -0.34
N VAL A 124 -6.97 36.76 -1.55
CA VAL A 124 -7.56 35.67 -2.36
C VAL A 124 -6.53 35.20 -3.39
N CYS A 125 -6.40 33.89 -3.59
CA CYS A 125 -5.64 33.34 -4.72
C CYS A 125 -6.51 32.47 -5.64
N ASN A 126 -5.92 31.92 -6.72
CA ASN A 126 -6.64 31.07 -7.66
C ASN A 126 -7.29 29.84 -7.00
N LEU A 127 -6.64 29.23 -6.01
CA LEU A 127 -7.18 28.10 -5.24
C LEU A 127 -8.50 28.45 -4.55
N ASP A 128 -8.62 29.66 -3.98
CA ASP A 128 -9.85 30.12 -3.33
C ASP A 128 -11.00 30.26 -4.34
N CYS A 129 -10.70 30.78 -5.54
CA CYS A 129 -11.67 30.85 -6.65
C CYS A 129 -12.10 29.47 -7.16
N LEU A 130 -11.16 28.53 -7.29
CA LEU A 130 -11.46 27.15 -7.69
C LEU A 130 -12.29 26.42 -6.62
N LEU A 131 -11.97 26.60 -5.33
CA LEU A 131 -12.74 26.03 -4.22
C LEU A 131 -14.18 26.56 -4.19
N ASP A 132 -14.43 27.85 -4.43
CA ASP A 132 -15.79 28.39 -4.59
C ASP A 132 -16.53 27.73 -5.76
N ILE A 133 -15.91 27.72 -6.95
CA ILE A 133 -16.54 27.22 -8.18
C ILE A 133 -16.87 25.72 -8.05
N MET A 134 -15.96 24.92 -7.50
CA MET A 134 -16.20 23.49 -7.28
C MET A 134 -17.28 23.26 -6.21
N SER A 135 -17.25 24.00 -5.10
CA SER A 135 -18.16 23.78 -3.97
C SER A 135 -19.57 24.32 -4.19
N HIS A 136 -19.73 25.43 -4.91
CA HIS A 136 -21.01 26.16 -5.03
C HIS A 136 -21.58 26.24 -6.44
N ARG A 137 -20.84 25.85 -7.50
CA ARG A 137 -21.30 25.97 -8.90
C ARG A 137 -21.29 24.66 -9.68
N LEU A 138 -20.17 23.93 -9.71
CA LEU A 138 -19.99 22.70 -10.51
C LEU A 138 -20.37 21.42 -9.75
N GLY A 139 -19.92 21.28 -8.52
CA GLY A 139 -20.13 20.09 -7.69
C GLY A 139 -21.55 19.89 -7.10
N PRO A 140 -22.36 20.93 -6.83
CA PRO A 140 -23.70 20.74 -6.25
C PRO A 140 -24.58 19.78 -7.09
N GLY A 141 -25.22 18.84 -6.39
CA GLY A 141 -26.03 17.78 -7.00
C GLY A 141 -25.24 16.57 -7.51
N SER A 142 -23.89 16.59 -7.55
CA SER A 142 -23.12 15.39 -7.91
C SER A 142 -23.23 14.30 -6.83
N PRO A 143 -23.33 13.01 -7.23
CA PRO A 143 -23.31 11.89 -6.28
C PRO A 143 -21.92 11.74 -5.63
N PRO A 144 -21.75 10.85 -4.64
CA PRO A 144 -20.43 10.40 -4.20
C PRO A 144 -19.56 9.97 -5.40
N GLY A 145 -18.25 10.16 -5.27
CA GLY A 145 -17.31 10.01 -6.38
C GLY A 145 -16.13 10.98 -6.29
N VAL A 146 -15.41 11.09 -7.40
CA VAL A 146 -14.11 11.77 -7.49
C VAL A 146 -14.17 12.88 -8.53
N TRP A 147 -14.05 14.13 -8.09
CA TRP A 147 -13.76 15.26 -8.97
C TRP A 147 -12.26 15.42 -9.15
N VAL A 148 -11.84 15.81 -10.35
CA VAL A 148 -10.47 16.21 -10.70
C VAL A 148 -10.51 17.59 -11.34
N CYS A 149 -9.65 18.49 -10.88
CA CYS A 149 -9.59 19.91 -11.27
C CYS A 149 -8.13 20.39 -11.38
N SER A 150 -7.67 20.81 -12.55
CA SER A 150 -6.34 21.46 -12.67
C SER A 150 -6.36 22.88 -12.08
N THR A 151 -5.25 23.28 -11.43
CA THR A 151 -5.05 24.65 -10.93
C THR A 151 -4.33 25.57 -11.91
N ASP A 152 -4.03 25.10 -13.13
CA ASP A 152 -3.26 25.85 -14.13
C ASP A 152 -4.06 26.94 -14.86
N MET A 153 -5.33 27.09 -14.51
CA MET A 153 -6.30 27.93 -15.20
C MET A 153 -6.95 28.94 -14.25
N LEU A 154 -7.20 30.14 -14.75
CA LEU A 154 -8.23 31.02 -14.21
C LEU A 154 -9.57 30.62 -14.82
N LEU A 155 -10.48 30.19 -13.94
CA LEU A 155 -11.77 29.60 -14.32
C LEU A 155 -12.92 30.55 -13.98
N SER A 156 -13.89 30.69 -14.88
CA SER A 156 -15.17 31.34 -14.60
C SER A 156 -16.33 30.44 -15.01
N VAL A 157 -17.32 30.31 -14.13
CA VAL A 157 -18.51 29.47 -14.31
C VAL A 157 -19.74 30.25 -13.84
N PRO A 158 -20.83 30.31 -14.62
CA PRO A 158 -22.06 30.98 -14.20
C PRO A 158 -22.66 30.33 -12.94
N PRO A 159 -23.44 31.05 -12.11
CA PRO A 159 -24.01 30.52 -10.86
C PRO A 159 -24.93 29.30 -11.02
N ASN A 160 -25.46 29.06 -12.23
CA ASN A 160 -26.14 27.83 -12.60
C ASN A 160 -25.60 27.33 -13.95
N PRO A 161 -24.68 26.34 -13.97
CA PRO A 161 -24.12 25.79 -15.21
C PRO A 161 -25.01 24.75 -15.90
N GLY A 162 -26.22 24.46 -15.39
CA GLY A 162 -27.20 23.60 -16.07
C GLY A 162 -26.86 22.09 -16.07
N ILE A 163 -26.01 21.63 -15.16
CA ILE A 163 -25.55 20.22 -15.10
C ILE A 163 -26.57 19.37 -14.32
N SER A 164 -27.17 18.36 -14.96
CA SER A 164 -28.01 17.34 -14.30
C SER A 164 -27.22 16.05 -14.03
N TRP A 165 -27.39 15.51 -12.82
CA TRP A 165 -26.72 14.30 -12.32
C TRP A 165 -27.68 13.10 -12.18
N ASP A 166 -28.93 13.25 -12.63
CA ASP A 166 -30.00 12.28 -12.43
C ASP A 166 -29.70 10.94 -13.11
N GLY A 167 -29.52 9.88 -12.31
CA GLY A 167 -29.17 8.54 -12.79
C GLY A 167 -27.77 8.41 -13.41
N PHE A 168 -26.88 9.38 -13.18
CA PHE A 168 -25.54 9.41 -13.75
C PHE A 168 -24.66 8.22 -13.33
N ARG A 169 -23.89 7.67 -14.28
CA ARG A 169 -22.80 6.68 -14.09
C ARG A 169 -21.67 6.97 -15.07
N GLY A 170 -20.49 6.39 -14.83
CA GLY A 170 -19.31 6.57 -15.67
C GLY A 170 -18.51 7.83 -15.31
N ALA A 171 -17.91 8.45 -16.33
CA ALA A 171 -17.14 9.69 -16.24
C ALA A 171 -17.81 10.84 -16.99
N ARG A 172 -17.58 12.07 -16.51
CA ARG A 172 -18.06 13.30 -17.13
C ARG A 172 -17.00 14.38 -17.12
N ALA A 173 -16.60 14.83 -18.29
CA ALA A 173 -15.78 16.03 -18.43
C ALA A 173 -16.67 17.30 -18.45
N ILE A 174 -16.14 18.42 -17.95
CA ILE A 174 -16.73 19.73 -18.17
C ILE A 174 -16.00 20.41 -19.33
N ALA A 175 -16.73 20.86 -20.34
CA ALA A 175 -16.16 21.51 -21.51
C ALA A 175 -16.57 22.98 -21.59
N LEU A 176 -15.62 23.81 -22.03
CA LEU A 176 -15.73 25.27 -22.03
C LEU A 176 -15.60 25.86 -23.44
N PRO A 177 -16.20 27.04 -23.70
CA PRO A 177 -16.46 27.56 -25.04
C PRO A 177 -15.22 28.23 -25.69
N GLY A 178 -14.48 27.46 -26.51
CA GLY A 178 -13.28 27.94 -27.21
C GLY A 178 -13.54 28.50 -28.62
N SER A 179 -12.62 29.36 -29.09
CA SER A 179 -12.54 29.73 -30.51
C SER A 179 -11.80 28.65 -31.30
N THR A 180 -12.13 28.50 -32.59
CA THR A 180 -11.45 27.53 -33.48
C THR A 180 -9.96 27.84 -33.67
N ALA A 181 -9.54 29.10 -33.50
CA ALA A 181 -8.14 29.49 -33.51
C ALA A 181 -7.38 29.04 -32.24
N TYR A 182 -7.98 29.24 -31.05
CA TYR A 182 -7.39 28.82 -29.77
C TYR A 182 -7.32 27.28 -29.64
N ALA A 183 -8.34 26.60 -30.18
CA ALA A 183 -8.44 25.15 -30.20
C ALA A 183 -7.32 24.44 -30.99
N ARG A 184 -6.67 25.12 -31.96
CA ARG A 184 -5.49 24.55 -32.67
C ARG A 184 -4.33 24.22 -31.73
N ASN A 185 -4.26 24.87 -30.57
CA ASN A 185 -3.20 24.65 -29.57
C ASN A 185 -3.71 23.89 -28.32
N HIS A 186 -4.94 23.37 -28.35
CA HIS A 186 -5.64 22.75 -27.21
C HIS A 186 -6.30 21.41 -27.59
N GLY A 187 -6.93 20.75 -26.62
CA GLY A 187 -7.84 19.64 -26.85
C GLY A 187 -9.28 20.12 -27.14
N VAL A 188 -10.02 19.38 -27.96
CA VAL A 188 -11.47 19.51 -28.15
C VAL A 188 -12.17 18.16 -28.11
N TYR A 189 -13.37 18.11 -27.53
CA TYR A 189 -14.21 16.91 -27.52
C TYR A 189 -15.06 16.79 -28.80
N LEU A 190 -15.10 15.61 -29.41
CA LEU A 190 -16.15 15.25 -30.36
C LEU A 190 -17.26 14.51 -29.60
N THR A 191 -18.49 15.01 -29.67
CA THR A 191 -19.65 14.43 -28.95
C THR A 191 -20.80 14.08 -29.88
N ASP A 192 -21.60 13.08 -29.50
CA ASP A 192 -22.90 12.84 -30.16
C ASP A 192 -24.01 13.79 -29.63
N SER A 193 -25.23 13.63 -30.16
CA SER A 193 -26.40 14.44 -29.79
C SER A 193 -26.90 14.21 -28.35
N GLN A 194 -26.43 13.16 -27.67
CA GLN A 194 -26.71 12.88 -26.25
C GLN A 194 -25.57 13.33 -25.33
N GLY A 195 -24.48 13.87 -25.89
CA GLY A 195 -23.33 14.36 -25.13
C GLY A 195 -22.33 13.29 -24.72
N PHE A 196 -22.40 12.06 -25.26
CA PHE A 196 -21.34 11.08 -25.06
C PHE A 196 -20.12 11.44 -25.91
N VAL A 197 -18.92 11.17 -25.39
CA VAL A 197 -17.68 11.39 -26.14
C VAL A 197 -17.51 10.31 -27.20
N LEU A 198 -17.44 10.76 -28.44
CA LEU A 198 -17.07 9.95 -29.59
C LEU A 198 -15.54 9.86 -29.72
N ASP A 199 -14.85 10.99 -29.53
CA ASP A 199 -13.41 11.13 -29.78
C ASP A 199 -12.84 12.36 -29.03
N ILE A 200 -11.52 12.46 -28.89
CA ILE A 200 -10.85 13.63 -28.28
C ILE A 200 -9.67 14.07 -29.15
N TYR A 201 -9.77 15.23 -29.80
CA TYR A 201 -8.74 15.74 -30.71
C TYR A 201 -7.87 16.80 -30.01
N TYR A 202 -6.57 16.53 -29.89
CA TYR A 202 -5.57 17.47 -29.37
C TYR A 202 -4.69 18.00 -30.50
N GLN A 203 -4.58 19.32 -30.58
CA GLN A 203 -3.92 20.02 -31.70
C GLN A 203 -4.45 19.54 -33.07
N GLY A 204 -5.74 19.19 -33.11
CA GLY A 204 -6.38 18.57 -34.27
C GLY A 204 -6.34 19.47 -35.51
N THR A 205 -6.48 18.85 -36.67
CA THR A 205 -6.58 19.61 -37.92
C THR A 205 -7.81 20.53 -37.89
N GLU A 206 -7.78 21.59 -38.69
CA GLU A 206 -8.92 22.50 -38.77
C GLU A 206 -10.22 21.80 -39.24
N ALA A 207 -10.12 20.69 -39.99
CA ALA A 207 -11.27 19.88 -40.35
C ALA A 207 -11.87 19.14 -39.13
N GLU A 208 -11.04 18.61 -38.23
CA GLU A 208 -11.46 17.95 -37.00
C GLU A 208 -12.03 18.94 -35.99
N ILE A 209 -11.35 20.06 -35.76
CA ILE A 209 -11.83 21.14 -34.87
C ILE A 209 -13.19 21.67 -35.35
N ARG A 210 -13.38 21.89 -36.66
CA ARG A 210 -14.67 22.30 -37.23
C ARG A 210 -15.78 21.25 -37.05
N ARG A 211 -15.46 19.95 -37.02
CA ARG A 211 -16.42 18.86 -36.73
C ARG A 211 -16.88 18.85 -35.27
N CYS A 212 -16.12 19.43 -34.35
CA CYS A 212 -16.51 19.62 -32.95
C CYS A 212 -17.36 20.90 -32.72
N GLY A 213 -17.71 21.65 -33.76
CA GLY A 213 -18.47 22.90 -33.65
C GLY A 213 -19.85 22.74 -32.99
N ARG A 214 -20.17 23.65 -32.07
CA ARG A 214 -21.46 23.76 -31.38
C ARG A 214 -22.34 24.83 -32.06
N PRO A 215 -23.67 24.85 -31.81
CA PRO A 215 -24.59 25.79 -32.46
C PRO A 215 -24.33 27.29 -32.17
N ASP A 216 -23.50 27.61 -31.18
CA ASP A 216 -23.04 28.96 -30.82
C ASP A 216 -21.82 29.42 -31.65
N GLY A 217 -21.33 28.59 -32.58
CA GLY A 217 -20.14 28.85 -33.40
C GLY A 217 -18.80 28.60 -32.69
N ARG A 218 -18.82 28.06 -31.47
CA ARG A 218 -17.62 27.73 -30.67
C ARG A 218 -17.38 26.22 -30.63
N VAL A 219 -16.27 25.80 -30.00
CA VAL A 219 -15.92 24.38 -29.82
C VAL A 219 -15.79 24.03 -28.33
N PRO A 220 -16.13 22.79 -27.92
CA PRO A 220 -16.01 22.34 -26.55
C PRO A 220 -14.55 21.98 -26.26
N LEU A 221 -13.82 22.92 -25.66
CA LEU A 221 -12.45 22.68 -25.24
C LEU A 221 -12.40 21.59 -24.17
N VAL A 222 -11.35 20.76 -24.24
CA VAL A 222 -10.93 19.97 -23.10
C VAL A 222 -10.44 20.93 -22.02
N SER A 223 -11.06 20.89 -20.85
CA SER A 223 -10.65 21.64 -19.67
C SER A 223 -10.09 20.70 -18.61
N GLY A 224 -9.44 21.26 -17.58
CA GLY A 224 -8.89 20.49 -16.47
C GLY A 224 -9.93 19.85 -15.53
N LEU A 225 -11.21 19.73 -15.92
CA LEU A 225 -12.34 19.40 -15.05
C LEU A 225 -13.01 18.07 -15.44
N VAL A 226 -12.97 17.10 -14.53
CA VAL A 226 -13.54 15.75 -14.73
C VAL A 226 -14.22 15.28 -13.44
N PHE A 227 -15.32 14.54 -13.57
CA PHE A 227 -15.94 13.77 -12.48
C PHE A 227 -15.99 12.28 -12.84
N PHE A 228 -15.66 11.43 -11.88
CA PHE A 228 -15.81 9.97 -11.94
C PHE A 228 -16.84 9.52 -10.91
N SER A 229 -17.85 8.77 -11.35
CA SER A 229 -18.79 8.08 -10.45
C SER A 229 -18.06 7.04 -9.57
N VAL A 230 -18.66 6.64 -8.44
CA VAL A 230 -18.06 5.62 -7.54
C VAL A 230 -17.62 4.38 -8.32
N GLU A 231 -18.50 3.80 -9.15
CA GLU A 231 -18.23 2.62 -9.98
C GLU A 231 -16.92 2.77 -10.79
N THR A 232 -16.76 3.89 -11.50
CA THR A 232 -15.55 4.19 -12.29
C THR A 232 -14.34 4.44 -11.39
N ALA A 233 -14.53 5.03 -10.21
CA ALA A 233 -13.48 5.23 -9.22
C ALA A 233 -13.04 3.92 -8.54
N GLU A 234 -13.92 2.91 -8.41
CA GLU A 234 -13.52 1.57 -7.94
C GLU A 234 -12.61 0.87 -8.96
N HIS A 235 -12.94 0.93 -10.25
CA HIS A 235 -12.08 0.43 -11.33
C HIS A 235 -10.72 1.16 -11.38
N LEU A 236 -10.72 2.49 -11.27
CA LEU A 236 -9.47 3.28 -11.18
C LEU A 236 -8.65 2.95 -9.94
N LEU A 237 -9.29 2.77 -8.77
CA LEU A 237 -8.61 2.37 -7.55
C LEU A 237 -8.03 0.95 -7.67
N ALA A 238 -8.73 0.02 -8.33
CA ALA A 238 -8.28 -1.37 -8.47
C ALA A 238 -6.90 -1.50 -9.16
N THR A 239 -6.54 -0.56 -10.04
CA THR A 239 -5.28 -0.65 -10.81
C THR A 239 -4.01 -0.53 -9.96
N HIS A 240 -4.09 -0.09 -8.69
CA HIS A 240 -2.94 0.02 -7.78
C HIS A 240 -2.23 -1.32 -7.48
N VAL A 241 -2.84 -2.45 -7.84
CA VAL A 241 -2.28 -3.81 -7.75
C VAL A 241 -2.27 -4.55 -9.09
N SER A 242 -2.34 -3.82 -10.21
CA SER A 242 -2.40 -4.38 -11.57
C SER A 242 -1.21 -3.92 -12.42
N PRO A 243 -0.09 -4.67 -12.45
CA PRO A 243 1.06 -4.28 -13.25
C PRO A 243 0.76 -4.17 -14.76
N PRO A 244 1.23 -3.13 -15.45
CA PRO A 244 2.16 -2.09 -14.99
C PRO A 244 1.51 -0.77 -14.52
N LEU A 245 0.20 -0.76 -14.22
CA LEU A 245 -0.50 0.43 -13.69
C LEU A 245 -0.25 0.67 -12.19
N ASP A 246 0.17 -0.36 -11.46
CA ASP A 246 0.64 -0.23 -10.08
C ASP A 246 1.79 0.80 -9.97
N ALA A 247 2.67 0.84 -10.97
CA ALA A 247 3.78 1.77 -11.10
C ALA A 247 3.39 3.25 -11.27
N CYS A 248 2.11 3.54 -11.52
CA CYS A 248 1.54 4.88 -11.48
C CYS A 248 1.20 5.33 -10.05
N THR A 249 1.50 4.52 -9.04
CA THR A 249 1.22 4.77 -7.63
C THR A 249 2.48 4.54 -6.77
N TYR A 250 2.50 5.10 -5.56
CA TYR A 250 3.61 4.86 -4.62
C TYR A 250 3.80 3.37 -4.29
N MET A 251 2.72 2.56 -4.32
CA MET A 251 2.77 1.13 -3.99
C MET A 251 3.50 0.29 -5.03
N GLY A 252 3.37 0.60 -6.33
CA GLY A 252 4.14 -0.08 -7.37
C GLY A 252 5.62 0.27 -7.32
N LEU A 253 5.96 1.56 -7.15
CA LEU A 253 7.35 2.00 -6.99
C LEU A 253 8.02 1.38 -5.75
N ASP A 254 7.32 1.33 -4.61
CA ASP A 254 7.81 0.67 -3.39
C ASP A 254 7.98 -0.85 -3.57
N SER A 255 7.30 -1.43 -4.57
CA SER A 255 7.42 -2.84 -4.98
C SER A 255 8.48 -3.07 -6.06
N GLY A 256 9.16 -2.02 -6.55
CA GLY A 256 10.20 -2.10 -7.58
C GLY A 256 9.69 -2.04 -9.02
N ALA A 257 8.42 -1.70 -9.25
CA ALA A 257 7.90 -1.47 -10.60
C ALA A 257 8.53 -0.21 -11.23
N ARG A 258 8.66 -0.17 -12.57
CA ARG A 258 9.20 1.01 -13.27
C ARG A 258 8.07 2.02 -13.56
N PRO A 259 8.22 3.31 -13.19
CA PRO A 259 7.17 4.30 -13.34
C PRO A 259 6.63 4.40 -14.77
N VAL A 260 5.33 4.66 -14.88
CA VAL A 260 4.64 4.89 -16.16
C VAL A 260 4.01 6.26 -16.14
N GLN A 261 4.39 7.09 -17.10
CA GLN A 261 3.73 8.39 -17.32
C GLN A 261 2.37 8.18 -18.01
N LEU A 262 1.29 8.64 -17.37
CA LEU A 262 -0.07 8.61 -17.92
C LEU A 262 -0.70 10.01 -17.90
N SER A 263 -1.35 10.39 -19.00
CA SER A 263 -2.18 11.59 -19.08
C SER A 263 -3.65 11.24 -18.83
N LEU A 264 -4.32 12.02 -17.99
CA LEU A 264 -5.73 11.85 -17.64
C LEU A 264 -6.61 11.80 -18.90
N PHE A 265 -6.27 12.58 -19.92
CA PHE A 265 -7.07 12.72 -21.13
C PHE A 265 -6.74 11.68 -22.20
N PHE A 266 -5.46 11.42 -22.46
CA PHE A 266 -5.03 10.50 -23.53
C PHE A 266 -5.06 9.02 -23.13
N ASP A 267 -4.89 8.70 -21.86
CA ASP A 267 -4.74 7.31 -21.40
C ASP A 267 -5.98 6.84 -20.62
N ILE A 268 -6.55 7.70 -19.75
CA ILE A 268 -7.74 7.36 -18.95
C ILE A 268 -9.05 7.70 -19.69
N LEU A 269 -9.26 8.94 -20.15
CA LEU A 269 -10.54 9.31 -20.79
C LEU A 269 -10.68 8.80 -22.23
N LEU A 270 -9.62 8.82 -23.04
CA LEU A 270 -9.69 8.45 -24.46
C LEU A 270 -10.07 6.97 -24.66
N CYS A 271 -9.71 6.07 -23.73
CA CYS A 271 -10.09 4.65 -23.83
C CYS A 271 -11.60 4.42 -23.65
N MET A 272 -12.30 5.34 -22.98
CA MET A 272 -13.75 5.31 -22.75
C MET A 272 -14.54 5.86 -23.96
N ALA A 273 -13.88 6.58 -24.88
CA ALA A 273 -14.53 7.23 -26.01
C ALA A 273 -15.12 6.22 -27.02
N ARG A 274 -16.25 6.55 -27.66
CA ARG A 274 -17.01 5.56 -28.45
C ARG A 274 -16.31 5.12 -29.75
N ASN A 275 -15.70 6.03 -30.50
CA ASN A 275 -15.14 5.73 -31.83
C ASN A 275 -13.68 5.25 -31.81
N VAL A 276 -13.00 5.36 -30.67
CA VAL A 276 -11.61 4.92 -30.51
C VAL A 276 -11.53 3.40 -30.62
N ARG A 277 -10.55 2.93 -31.41
CA ARG A 277 -10.22 1.51 -31.59
C ARG A 277 -9.10 1.10 -30.64
N ARG A 278 -9.09 -0.18 -30.26
CA ARG A 278 -8.12 -0.73 -29.30
C ARG A 278 -6.70 -0.64 -29.86
N GLU A 279 -6.54 -0.98 -31.14
CA GLU A 279 -5.26 -1.02 -31.83
C GLU A 279 -4.63 0.37 -31.90
N ASP A 280 -5.40 1.37 -32.33
CA ASP A 280 -4.97 2.77 -32.45
C ASP A 280 -4.64 3.38 -31.07
N PHE A 281 -5.46 3.11 -30.05
CA PHE A 281 -5.22 3.53 -28.66
C PHE A 281 -3.92 2.93 -28.08
N LEU A 282 -3.68 1.65 -28.31
CA LEU A 282 -2.50 0.94 -27.81
C LEU A 282 -1.17 1.37 -28.45
N VAL A 283 -1.18 2.11 -29.56
CA VAL A 283 0.04 2.58 -30.28
C VAL A 283 0.16 4.09 -30.42
N GLY A 284 -0.88 4.86 -30.08
CA GLY A 284 -0.86 6.33 -30.10
C GLY A 284 0.19 6.92 -29.14
N ARG A 285 0.53 8.21 -29.30
CA ARG A 285 1.48 8.91 -28.41
C ARG A 285 0.84 10.17 -27.81
N PRO A 286 0.94 10.41 -26.49
CA PRO A 286 0.57 11.70 -25.92
C PRO A 286 1.54 12.78 -26.44
N PRO A 287 1.07 13.98 -26.83
CA PRO A 287 1.94 15.13 -27.16
C PRO A 287 2.76 15.63 -25.95
N GLU A 288 2.44 15.16 -24.74
CA GLU A 288 3.09 15.52 -23.48
C GLU A 288 4.36 14.68 -23.21
N MET A 289 4.57 13.58 -23.94
CA MET A 289 5.79 12.78 -23.90
C MET A 289 6.86 13.37 -24.83
N GLY A 290 8.06 13.61 -24.29
CA GLY A 290 9.24 13.95 -25.09
C GLY A 290 9.72 12.79 -25.97
N GLN A 291 10.76 13.05 -26.78
CA GLN A 291 11.42 12.00 -27.57
C GLN A 291 12.31 11.11 -26.68
N GLY A 292 11.67 10.19 -25.94
CA GLY A 292 12.30 9.22 -25.04
C GLY A 292 12.41 7.79 -25.61
N ASP A 293 13.02 6.90 -24.82
CA ASP A 293 13.55 5.60 -25.25
C ASP A 293 12.54 4.56 -25.74
N VAL A 294 13.05 3.66 -26.59
CA VAL A 294 12.27 2.59 -27.26
C VAL A 294 11.70 1.58 -26.25
N ASP A 295 12.41 1.28 -25.16
CA ASP A 295 11.97 0.34 -24.12
C ASP A 295 10.70 0.81 -23.38
N ILE A 296 10.46 2.13 -23.29
CA ILE A 296 9.29 2.70 -22.60
C ILE A 296 7.99 2.31 -23.32
N ALA A 297 8.04 2.14 -24.64
CA ALA A 297 6.86 1.85 -25.46
C ALA A 297 6.18 0.52 -25.09
N GLY A 298 6.96 -0.49 -24.70
CA GLY A 298 6.42 -1.80 -24.30
C GLY A 298 5.65 -1.74 -22.97
N TYR A 299 6.16 -0.97 -22.00
CA TYR A 299 5.56 -0.85 -20.67
C TYR A 299 4.26 0.00 -20.72
N LEU A 300 4.28 1.12 -21.47
CA LEU A 300 3.08 1.94 -21.73
C LEU A 300 1.99 1.16 -22.49
N HIS A 301 2.37 0.31 -23.45
CA HIS A 301 1.42 -0.55 -24.17
C HIS A 301 0.71 -1.52 -23.21
N GLY A 302 1.44 -2.09 -22.24
CA GLY A 302 0.86 -2.89 -21.15
C GLY A 302 -0.11 -2.09 -20.28
N ALA A 303 0.30 -0.89 -19.84
CA ALA A 303 -0.54 -0.01 -19.03
C ALA A 303 -1.87 0.32 -19.72
N ARG A 304 -1.83 0.64 -21.02
CA ARG A 304 -3.04 0.87 -21.82
C ARG A 304 -3.88 -0.38 -22.05
N ALA A 305 -3.28 -1.56 -22.17
CA ALA A 305 -4.04 -2.80 -22.29
C ALA A 305 -4.85 -3.09 -21.02
N GLU A 306 -4.30 -2.78 -19.84
CA GLU A 306 -5.00 -2.86 -18.56
C GLU A 306 -6.09 -1.78 -18.43
N LEU A 307 -5.80 -0.50 -18.73
CA LEU A 307 -6.80 0.59 -18.71
C LEU A 307 -7.99 0.30 -19.65
N TRP A 308 -7.72 -0.26 -20.83
CA TRP A 308 -8.76 -0.68 -21.76
C TRP A 308 -9.61 -1.83 -21.20
N ARG A 309 -9.04 -2.75 -20.41
CA ARG A 309 -9.82 -3.82 -19.76
C ARG A 309 -10.77 -3.25 -18.70
N GLU A 310 -10.29 -2.33 -17.86
CA GLU A 310 -11.05 -1.82 -16.72
C GLU A 310 -12.07 -0.72 -17.09
N LEU A 311 -11.79 0.10 -18.11
CA LEU A 311 -12.55 1.34 -18.35
C LEU A 311 -13.32 1.38 -19.68
N ARG A 312 -13.10 0.45 -20.63
CA ARG A 312 -13.66 0.59 -22.00
C ARG A 312 -15.20 0.66 -22.04
N ASP A 313 -15.85 -0.07 -21.15
CA ASP A 313 -17.33 -0.15 -21.06
C ASP A 313 -17.93 0.91 -20.12
N GLN A 314 -17.10 1.67 -19.40
CA GLN A 314 -17.53 2.80 -18.57
C GLN A 314 -17.90 4.00 -19.46
N PRO A 315 -19.10 4.59 -19.34
CA PRO A 315 -19.54 5.64 -20.26
C PRO A 315 -18.86 6.99 -19.99
N LEU A 316 -18.38 7.67 -21.03
CA LEU A 316 -17.84 9.04 -20.95
C LEU A 316 -18.80 10.07 -21.57
N THR A 317 -19.10 11.13 -20.83
CA THR A 317 -19.97 12.25 -21.25
C THR A 317 -19.31 13.62 -21.11
N VAL A 318 -19.88 14.64 -21.75
CA VAL A 318 -19.47 16.05 -21.62
C VAL A 318 -20.65 16.90 -21.17
N ALA A 319 -20.46 17.70 -20.12
CA ALA A 319 -21.30 18.86 -19.84
C ALA A 319 -20.64 20.11 -20.40
N TYR A 320 -21.31 20.79 -21.34
CA TYR A 320 -20.82 22.02 -21.97
C TYR A 320 -21.48 23.24 -21.35
N VAL A 321 -20.69 24.22 -20.89
CA VAL A 321 -21.16 25.41 -20.16
C VAL A 321 -20.96 26.67 -21.02
N PRO A 322 -21.98 27.17 -21.75
CA PRO A 322 -21.80 28.18 -22.80
C PRO A 322 -21.31 29.55 -22.33
N ASP A 323 -21.66 29.93 -21.09
CA ASP A 323 -21.31 31.23 -20.49
C ASP A 323 -20.09 31.13 -19.55
N GLY A 324 -19.42 29.98 -19.50
CA GLY A 324 -18.16 29.81 -18.76
C GLY A 324 -16.96 30.34 -19.55
N SER A 325 -15.84 30.59 -18.87
CA SER A 325 -14.56 30.92 -19.50
C SER A 325 -13.37 30.22 -18.85
N TYR A 326 -12.35 30.00 -19.66
CA TYR A 326 -11.10 29.31 -19.33
C TYR A 326 -9.95 30.17 -19.84
N ASN A 327 -8.98 30.47 -18.99
CA ASN A 327 -7.71 31.05 -19.42
C ASN A 327 -6.56 30.32 -18.73
N TYR A 328 -5.65 29.74 -19.52
CA TYR A 328 -4.51 28.99 -19.01
C TYR A 328 -3.38 29.96 -18.63
N MET A 329 -2.86 29.85 -17.40
CA MET A 329 -1.84 30.75 -16.87
C MET A 329 -0.47 30.38 -17.45
N THR A 330 -0.12 30.94 -18.61
CA THR A 330 1.12 30.60 -19.31
C THR A 330 2.37 31.12 -18.59
N ASN A 331 3.54 30.63 -18.97
CA ASN A 331 4.82 31.13 -18.47
C ASN A 331 5.25 32.44 -19.18
N SER A 332 4.35 33.13 -19.89
CA SER A 332 4.60 34.45 -20.47
C SER A 332 4.35 35.55 -19.44
N ALA A 333 5.40 36.29 -19.07
CA ALA A 333 5.31 37.37 -18.08
C ALA A 333 4.29 38.45 -18.46
N SER A 334 4.10 38.72 -19.77
CA SER A 334 3.11 39.70 -20.23
C SER A 334 1.67 39.20 -20.14
N GLU A 335 1.43 37.89 -20.31
CA GLU A 335 0.10 37.29 -20.13
C GLU A 335 -0.24 37.13 -18.65
N PHE A 336 0.76 36.85 -17.81
CA PHE A 336 0.66 36.88 -16.36
C PHE A 336 0.37 38.29 -15.80
N LEU A 337 1.12 39.31 -16.23
CA LEU A 337 0.81 40.70 -15.88
C LEU A 337 -0.59 41.09 -16.35
N HIS A 338 -1.02 40.68 -17.56
CA HIS A 338 -2.38 40.91 -18.03
C HIS A 338 -3.46 40.19 -17.18
N SER A 339 -3.16 39.08 -16.50
CA SER A 339 -4.13 38.43 -15.61
C SER A 339 -4.22 39.08 -14.21
N LEU A 340 -3.22 39.87 -13.82
CA LEU A 340 -3.16 40.62 -12.55
C LEU A 340 -3.40 42.14 -12.71
N THR A 341 -3.66 42.63 -13.92
CA THR A 341 -3.88 44.04 -14.24
C THR A 341 -5.20 44.25 -14.97
N PHE A 342 -5.65 45.51 -15.06
CA PHE A 342 -6.94 45.84 -15.66
C PHE A 342 -6.79 46.86 -16.79
N PRO A 343 -6.41 46.41 -18.01
CA PRO A 343 -6.28 47.28 -19.18
C PRO A 343 -7.57 48.07 -19.45
N GLY A 344 -7.48 49.40 -19.40
CA GLY A 344 -8.61 50.32 -19.58
C GLY A 344 -9.33 50.73 -18.29
N ALA A 345 -8.92 50.24 -17.11
CA ALA A 345 -9.40 50.80 -15.84
C ALA A 345 -8.89 52.24 -15.64
N PRO A 346 -9.70 53.17 -15.08
CA PRO A 346 -9.36 54.58 -14.97
C PRO A 346 -8.32 54.92 -13.88
N GLY A 347 -7.77 53.92 -13.18
CA GLY A 347 -6.79 54.08 -12.11
C GLY A 347 -6.14 52.74 -11.76
N ALA A 348 -5.28 52.74 -10.74
CA ALA A 348 -4.70 51.52 -10.18
C ALA A 348 -5.71 50.80 -9.26
N GLN A 349 -5.67 49.47 -9.22
CA GLN A 349 -6.40 48.70 -8.22
C GLN A 349 -5.54 48.53 -6.96
N VAL A 350 -6.16 48.73 -5.80
CA VAL A 350 -5.48 48.70 -4.49
C VAL A 350 -6.30 47.83 -3.54
N VAL A 351 -5.77 46.67 -3.17
CA VAL A 351 -6.46 45.59 -2.43
C VAL A 351 -5.71 45.27 -1.13
N HIS A 352 -6.40 45.26 0.01
CA HIS A 352 -5.81 45.09 1.36
C HIS A 352 -4.49 45.87 1.57
N SER A 353 -4.40 47.10 1.03
CA SER A 353 -3.16 47.88 0.93
C SER A 353 -3.32 49.33 1.36
N GLN A 354 -2.33 49.86 2.07
CA GLN A 354 -2.23 51.27 2.45
C GLN A 354 -1.20 51.97 1.57
N VAL A 355 -1.58 53.11 0.99
CA VAL A 355 -0.76 53.90 0.06
C VAL A 355 -0.98 55.36 0.38
N GLU A 356 0.07 56.09 0.75
CA GLU A 356 -0.02 57.52 1.06
C GLU A 356 -0.22 58.36 -0.21
N GLU A 357 0.62 58.16 -1.23
CA GLU A 357 0.61 58.94 -2.47
C GLU A 357 -0.06 58.21 -3.65
N ARG A 358 -1.35 57.89 -3.52
CA ARG A 358 -2.13 57.15 -4.55
C ARG A 358 -2.07 57.77 -5.95
N GLN A 359 -1.84 59.08 -6.06
CA GLN A 359 -1.64 59.80 -7.33
C GLN A 359 -0.42 59.34 -8.14
N LEU A 360 0.52 58.61 -7.54
CA LEU A 360 1.74 58.12 -8.21
C LEU A 360 1.59 56.72 -8.83
N LEU A 361 0.40 56.10 -8.73
CA LEU A 361 0.11 54.78 -9.29
C LEU A 361 -0.52 54.91 -10.70
N GLY A 362 0.12 54.32 -11.70
CA GLY A 362 -0.32 54.34 -13.09
C GLY A 362 -1.64 53.60 -13.33
N ALA A 363 -2.44 54.06 -14.31
CA ALA A 363 -3.72 53.44 -14.64
C ALA A 363 -3.57 51.95 -15.05
N GLY A 364 -4.50 51.11 -14.59
CA GLY A 364 -4.49 49.67 -14.83
C GLY A 364 -3.44 48.86 -14.04
N SER A 365 -2.54 49.51 -13.28
CA SER A 365 -1.62 48.83 -12.36
C SER A 365 -2.34 48.23 -11.15
N SER A 366 -1.64 47.38 -10.39
CA SER A 366 -2.22 46.60 -9.29
C SER A 366 -1.33 46.59 -8.05
N VAL A 367 -1.92 46.75 -6.87
CA VAL A 367 -1.22 46.80 -5.57
C VAL A 367 -2.00 45.96 -4.55
N ALA A 368 -1.43 44.84 -4.09
CA ALA A 368 -2.09 43.90 -3.18
C ALA A 368 -1.24 43.58 -1.94
N SER A 369 -1.84 43.64 -0.73
CA SER A 369 -1.14 43.38 0.54
C SER A 369 0.09 44.27 0.81
N CYS A 370 0.11 45.52 0.33
CA CYS A 370 1.26 46.43 0.41
C CYS A 370 1.05 47.61 1.38
N LEU A 371 2.16 48.16 1.89
CA LEU A 371 2.25 49.42 2.62
C LEU A 371 3.25 50.35 1.91
N LEU A 372 2.77 51.43 1.30
CA LEU A 372 3.60 52.38 0.53
C LEU A 372 3.62 53.74 1.25
N GLU A 373 4.76 54.08 1.85
CA GLU A 373 5.02 55.32 2.58
C GLU A 373 5.82 56.31 1.71
N GLY A 374 5.40 57.57 1.65
CA GLY A 374 6.02 58.60 0.82
C GLY A 374 5.97 58.32 -0.70
N PRO A 375 6.85 58.95 -1.50
CA PRO A 375 6.75 58.93 -2.95
C PRO A 375 7.27 57.61 -3.56
N VAL A 376 6.36 56.65 -3.72
CA VAL A 376 6.59 55.41 -4.49
C VAL A 376 5.79 55.51 -5.79
N GLN A 377 6.50 55.67 -6.92
CA GLN A 377 5.89 55.79 -8.24
C GLN A 377 5.82 54.42 -8.94
N LEU A 378 4.67 54.09 -9.53
CA LEU A 378 4.40 52.82 -10.19
C LEU A 378 3.87 53.05 -11.62
N GLY A 379 4.51 52.46 -12.62
CA GLY A 379 4.11 52.58 -14.02
C GLY A 379 2.79 51.87 -14.35
N PRO A 380 2.13 52.22 -15.47
CA PRO A 380 0.95 51.50 -15.96
C PRO A 380 1.24 50.01 -16.19
N GLY A 381 0.27 49.14 -15.89
CA GLY A 381 0.41 47.69 -16.09
C GLY A 381 1.46 46.99 -15.21
N SER A 382 2.02 47.68 -14.21
CA SER A 382 2.92 47.08 -13.21
C SER A 382 2.16 46.56 -11.99
N VAL A 383 2.79 45.67 -11.21
CA VAL A 383 2.16 44.94 -10.09
C VAL A 383 3.07 44.96 -8.86
N LEU A 384 2.50 45.30 -7.69
CA LEU A 384 3.15 45.22 -6.38
C LEU A 384 2.39 44.25 -5.47
N GLN A 385 3.08 43.29 -4.85
CA GLN A 385 2.47 42.33 -3.91
C GLN A 385 3.28 42.19 -2.61
N HIS A 386 2.61 42.15 -1.45
CA HIS A 386 3.26 41.86 -0.16
C HIS A 386 4.47 42.76 0.20
N CYS A 387 4.51 44.01 -0.29
CA CYS A 387 5.64 44.92 -0.16
C CYS A 387 5.38 46.05 0.86
N HIS A 388 6.34 46.33 1.75
CA HIS A 388 6.39 47.56 2.56
C HIS A 388 7.51 48.48 2.04
N LEU A 389 7.18 49.44 1.19
CA LEU A 389 8.17 50.34 0.57
C LEU A 389 8.08 51.75 1.15
N ARG A 390 9.23 52.39 1.35
CA ARG A 390 9.35 53.80 1.69
C ARG A 390 10.08 54.56 0.59
N GLY A 391 9.45 55.59 0.03
CA GLY A 391 10.01 56.41 -1.05
C GLY A 391 11.24 57.24 -0.63
N PRO A 392 11.98 57.82 -1.59
CA PRO A 392 11.68 57.90 -3.03
C PRO A 392 12.11 56.66 -3.83
N ILE A 393 11.15 56.04 -4.53
CA ILE A 393 11.38 54.86 -5.40
C ILE A 393 10.58 55.04 -6.70
N HIS A 394 11.18 54.71 -7.84
CA HIS A 394 10.52 54.70 -9.14
C HIS A 394 10.51 53.30 -9.77
N ILE A 395 9.30 52.77 -10.01
CA ILE A 395 9.05 51.49 -10.65
C ILE A 395 8.33 51.78 -11.96
N GLY A 396 8.99 51.52 -13.08
CA GLY A 396 8.47 51.77 -14.41
C GLY A 396 7.30 50.85 -14.81
N THR A 397 6.89 51.00 -16.07
CA THR A 397 5.86 50.18 -16.76
C THR A 397 6.28 48.71 -16.84
N GLY A 398 5.35 47.77 -16.67
CA GLY A 398 5.57 46.33 -16.91
C GLY A 398 6.34 45.56 -15.83
N CYS A 399 6.58 46.13 -14.65
CA CYS A 399 7.34 45.49 -13.57
C CYS A 399 6.47 44.67 -12.61
N PHE A 400 7.03 43.60 -12.02
CA PHE A 400 6.44 42.86 -10.90
C PHE A 400 7.40 42.88 -9.70
N VAL A 401 6.95 43.36 -8.54
CA VAL A 401 7.78 43.41 -7.33
C VAL A 401 7.02 42.85 -6.13
N SER A 402 7.63 41.88 -5.44
CA SER A 402 7.02 41.17 -4.31
C SER A 402 7.96 41.02 -3.10
N GLY A 403 7.39 40.93 -1.89
CA GLY A 403 8.11 40.53 -0.67
C GLY A 403 9.27 41.44 -0.22
N LEU A 404 9.28 42.71 -0.63
CA LEU A 404 10.27 43.70 -0.18
C LEU A 404 9.77 44.48 1.04
N ASP A 405 10.68 44.93 1.91
CA ASP A 405 10.35 45.76 3.07
C ASP A 405 11.20 47.04 3.14
N VAL A 406 11.00 47.84 4.19
CA VAL A 406 11.62 49.16 4.36
C VAL A 406 13.15 49.13 4.20
N ALA A 407 13.82 48.07 4.67
CA ALA A 407 15.28 48.00 4.61
C ALA A 407 15.83 47.77 3.18
N GLN A 408 15.10 47.05 2.33
CA GLN A 408 15.41 46.92 0.91
C GLN A 408 14.94 48.18 0.15
N SER A 409 13.88 48.84 0.64
CA SER A 409 13.38 50.09 0.06
C SER A 409 14.44 51.20 0.09
N GLU A 410 15.20 51.34 1.20
CA GLU A 410 16.35 52.26 1.29
C GLU A 410 17.47 51.92 0.27
N ALA A 411 17.67 50.63 -0.04
CA ALA A 411 18.63 50.18 -1.06
C ALA A 411 18.16 50.40 -2.51
N LEU A 412 16.88 50.72 -2.71
CA LEU A 412 16.28 51.08 -4.01
C LEU A 412 16.18 52.60 -4.23
N HIS A 413 16.56 53.43 -3.27
CA HIS A 413 16.52 54.89 -3.41
C HIS A 413 17.44 55.38 -4.52
N GLY A 414 16.87 56.07 -5.51
CA GLY A 414 17.60 56.58 -6.67
C GLY A 414 17.85 55.56 -7.79
N LEU A 415 17.29 54.34 -7.69
CA LEU A 415 17.26 53.38 -8.80
C LEU A 415 15.90 53.45 -9.53
N GLU A 416 15.94 53.34 -10.85
CA GLU A 416 14.75 53.29 -11.72
C GLU A 416 14.60 51.86 -12.25
N LEU A 417 13.52 51.17 -11.88
CA LEU A 417 13.31 49.75 -12.22
C LEU A 417 12.42 49.61 -13.47
N HIS A 418 12.94 48.99 -14.53
CA HIS A 418 12.20 48.71 -15.77
C HIS A 418 12.28 47.21 -16.13
N ASP A 419 11.19 46.65 -16.69
CA ASP A 419 11.10 45.28 -17.21
C ASP A 419 11.67 44.18 -16.29
N LEU A 420 11.39 44.27 -14.98
CA LEU A 420 12.00 43.42 -13.94
C LEU A 420 10.95 42.67 -13.08
N VAL A 421 11.33 41.46 -12.66
CA VAL A 421 10.70 40.66 -11.59
C VAL A 421 11.65 40.64 -10.39
N LEU A 422 11.17 40.97 -9.18
CA LEU A 422 11.99 41.04 -7.95
C LEU A 422 11.23 40.53 -6.72
N GLN A 423 11.88 39.68 -5.91
CA GLN A 423 11.29 38.99 -4.75
C GLN A 423 12.18 39.04 -3.49
N GLY A 424 11.57 38.85 -2.30
CA GLY A 424 12.27 38.75 -1.01
C GLY A 424 11.51 37.87 0.01
N HIS A 425 12.22 37.29 0.98
CA HIS A 425 11.66 36.30 1.92
C HIS A 425 12.08 36.54 3.39
N HIS A 426 11.20 36.16 4.33
CA HIS A 426 11.42 36.24 5.78
C HIS A 426 11.68 34.84 6.39
N VAL A 427 12.65 34.73 7.31
CA VAL A 427 13.03 33.45 7.94
C VAL A 427 13.31 33.64 9.44
N GLN A 428 12.92 32.67 10.27
CA GLN A 428 13.09 32.71 11.73
C GLN A 428 13.76 31.43 12.24
N LEU A 429 14.84 31.55 13.00
CA LEU A 429 15.64 30.42 13.51
C LEU A 429 16.05 30.65 14.97
N HIS A 430 15.89 29.63 15.83
CA HIS A 430 16.39 29.56 17.21
C HIS A 430 16.37 30.89 18.01
N GLY A 431 15.22 31.58 18.02
CA GLY A 431 15.01 32.81 18.80
C GLY A 431 15.45 34.12 18.13
N ALA A 432 16.11 34.07 16.98
CA ALA A 432 16.46 35.24 16.18
C ALA A 432 15.48 35.46 15.01
N ARG A 433 15.18 36.73 14.72
CA ARG A 433 14.52 37.16 13.48
C ARG A 433 15.58 37.68 12.50
N SER A 434 15.57 37.16 11.28
CA SER A 434 16.47 37.61 10.21
C SER A 434 15.73 37.63 8.87
N ARG A 435 16.42 38.04 7.82
CA ARG A 435 15.92 38.00 6.44
C ARG A 435 17.00 37.37 5.59
N ALA A 436 16.60 36.53 4.65
CA ALA A 436 17.53 35.68 3.94
C ALA A 436 17.25 35.68 2.44
N PHE A 437 18.32 35.89 1.69
CA PHE A 437 18.53 35.25 0.40
C PHE A 437 19.37 33.97 0.71
N THR A 438 19.07 32.84 0.08
CA THR A 438 19.10 31.50 0.70
C THR A 438 20.47 30.89 1.08
N LEU A 439 20.67 30.46 2.36
CA LEU A 439 21.30 29.18 2.84
C LEU A 439 21.26 29.04 4.42
N VAL A 440 21.60 27.87 5.03
CA VAL A 440 21.27 27.38 6.43
C VAL A 440 22.50 26.65 7.10
N GLY A 441 22.72 26.33 8.41
CA GLY A 441 22.05 26.29 9.76
C GLY A 441 23.12 25.95 10.87
N ARG A 442 22.99 25.25 12.03
CA ARG A 442 21.98 24.74 13.02
C ARG A 442 22.71 23.85 14.11
N LEU A 443 22.49 23.93 15.46
CA LEU A 443 22.79 22.82 16.46
C LEU A 443 22.51 23.11 18.00
N ASP A 444 22.12 22.07 18.79
CA ASP A 444 22.58 21.73 20.20
C ASP A 444 22.03 20.33 20.68
N SER A 445 22.27 19.84 21.93
CA SER A 445 22.19 18.39 22.34
C SER A 445 21.37 17.99 23.62
N TRP A 446 21.15 16.66 23.86
CA TRP A 446 20.20 16.10 24.87
C TRP A 446 20.59 14.72 25.51
N GLU A 447 19.98 14.35 26.65
CA GLU A 447 20.49 13.34 27.61
C GLU A 447 19.93 11.88 27.50
N ALA A 448 18.81 11.64 26.80
CA ALA A 448 18.01 10.41 26.94
C ALA A 448 18.62 9.07 26.45
N LEU A 449 19.81 9.10 25.82
CA LEU A 449 20.34 7.99 25.03
C LEU A 449 20.69 6.74 25.85
N HIS A 450 21.21 6.90 27.07
CA HIS A 450 21.59 5.79 27.94
C HIS A 450 20.41 4.84 28.25
N LYS A 451 19.18 5.37 28.33
CA LYS A 451 17.99 4.57 28.65
C LYS A 451 17.58 3.63 27.50
N ALA A 452 17.71 4.08 26.26
CA ALA A 452 17.41 3.27 25.08
C ALA A 452 18.37 2.07 24.98
N ARG A 453 19.67 2.35 25.15
CA ARG A 453 20.74 1.33 25.16
C ARG A 453 20.49 0.25 26.22
N HIS A 454 20.32 0.66 27.49
CA HIS A 454 20.15 -0.27 28.60
C HIS A 454 18.93 -1.20 28.46
N VAL A 455 17.78 -0.69 27.99
CA VAL A 455 16.57 -1.51 27.82
C VAL A 455 16.77 -2.63 26.79
N LEU A 456 17.54 -2.37 25.73
CA LEU A 456 17.82 -3.35 24.67
C LEU A 456 18.89 -4.35 25.08
N GLU A 457 20.05 -3.86 25.55
CA GLU A 457 21.19 -4.71 25.95
C GLU A 457 20.83 -5.62 27.13
N ALA A 458 20.05 -5.13 28.11
CA ALA A 458 19.55 -5.93 29.23
C ALA A 458 18.24 -6.70 28.93
N ARG A 459 17.83 -6.79 27.66
CA ARG A 459 16.66 -7.56 27.17
C ARG A 459 15.33 -7.27 27.90
N GLN A 460 15.11 -6.05 28.38
CA GLN A 460 13.96 -5.73 29.22
C GLN A 460 12.66 -5.63 28.40
N ASP A 461 11.56 -6.21 28.90
CA ASP A 461 10.21 -6.13 28.30
C ASP A 461 9.53 -4.76 28.54
N LEU A 462 10.31 -3.68 28.46
CA LEU A 462 9.84 -2.31 28.50
C LEU A 462 9.70 -1.74 27.09
N SER A 463 8.56 -1.10 26.80
CA SER A 463 8.35 -0.41 25.53
C SER A 463 9.23 0.84 25.43
N LEU A 464 9.98 0.97 24.34
CA LEU A 464 10.72 2.21 24.03
C LEU A 464 9.83 3.27 23.35
N ARG A 465 8.59 2.95 22.94
CA ARG A 465 7.70 3.91 22.25
C ARG A 465 7.49 5.25 22.97
N PRO A 466 7.36 5.32 24.32
CA PRO A 466 7.28 6.61 25.01
C PRO A 466 8.56 7.45 24.88
N LEU A 467 9.73 6.80 24.92
CA LEU A 467 11.03 7.45 24.76
C LEU A 467 11.28 7.91 23.32
N ILE A 468 10.89 7.07 22.36
CA ILE A 468 10.92 7.36 20.92
C ILE A 468 10.05 8.58 20.60
N ARG A 469 8.80 8.60 21.10
CA ARG A 469 7.88 9.74 20.93
C ARG A 469 8.45 11.03 21.50
N ALA A 470 8.97 11.00 22.73
CA ALA A 470 9.64 12.16 23.34
C ALA A 470 10.81 12.66 22.46
N ALA A 471 11.75 11.78 22.11
CA ALA A 471 12.90 12.15 21.28
C ALA A 471 12.54 12.68 19.88
N VAL A 472 11.42 12.23 19.30
CA VAL A 472 10.89 12.77 18.03
C VAL A 472 10.25 14.15 18.24
N TYR A 473 9.29 14.28 19.15
CA TYR A 473 8.57 15.54 19.38
C TYR A 473 9.46 16.66 19.94
N GLU A 474 10.56 16.31 20.62
CA GLU A 474 11.57 17.26 21.11
C GLU A 474 12.67 17.55 20.05
N GLY A 475 12.53 17.02 18.82
CA GLY A 475 13.42 17.37 17.69
C GLY A 475 14.80 16.68 17.69
N CYS A 476 14.99 15.65 18.52
CA CYS A 476 16.24 14.92 18.72
C CYS A 476 16.22 13.43 18.27
N PRO A 477 15.59 13.02 17.15
CA PRO A 477 15.56 11.60 16.76
C PRO A 477 16.92 11.08 16.28
N GLY A 478 17.77 11.92 15.68
CA GLY A 478 19.07 11.53 15.13
C GLY A 478 20.01 10.84 16.13
N PRO A 479 20.32 11.47 17.29
CA PRO A 479 21.15 10.83 18.32
C PRO A 479 20.54 9.54 18.89
N LEU A 480 19.20 9.42 18.93
CA LEU A 480 18.54 8.17 19.31
C LEU A 480 18.72 7.09 18.23
N MET A 481 18.53 7.40 16.94
CA MET A 481 18.79 6.47 15.84
C MET A 481 20.25 6.00 15.86
N ALA A 482 21.22 6.90 15.97
CA ALA A 482 22.64 6.54 16.07
C ALA A 482 22.95 5.64 17.29
N THR A 483 22.24 5.81 18.40
CA THR A 483 22.36 4.92 19.58
C THR A 483 21.76 3.54 19.30
N LEU A 484 20.63 3.47 18.60
CA LEU A 484 19.99 2.21 18.20
C LEU A 484 20.82 1.46 17.13
N ASP A 485 21.39 2.18 16.17
CA ASP A 485 22.34 1.64 15.18
C ASP A 485 23.57 1.04 15.90
N GLN A 486 24.16 1.75 16.88
CA GLN A 486 25.27 1.21 17.67
C GLN A 486 24.91 -0.05 18.47
N VAL A 487 23.67 -0.16 18.97
CA VAL A 487 23.18 -1.37 19.66
C VAL A 487 22.96 -2.51 18.67
N ALA A 488 22.45 -2.22 17.47
CA ALA A 488 22.28 -3.22 16.41
C ALA A 488 23.62 -3.71 15.84
N ALA A 489 24.58 -2.81 15.62
CA ALA A 489 25.90 -3.10 15.06
C ALA A 489 26.87 -3.76 16.06
N GLY A 490 26.60 -3.68 17.36
CA GLY A 490 27.52 -4.04 18.45
C GLY A 490 27.88 -5.53 18.61
N GLY A 491 27.67 -6.37 17.59
CA GLY A 491 28.02 -7.80 17.60
C GLY A 491 27.20 -8.65 18.59
N GLY A 492 26.11 -8.10 19.12
CA GLY A 492 25.24 -8.74 20.09
C GLY A 492 24.28 -9.78 19.50
N ASP A 493 23.53 -10.40 20.39
CA ASP A 493 22.46 -11.37 20.09
C ASP A 493 21.51 -10.89 18.96
N PRO A 494 21.23 -11.70 17.92
CA PRO A 494 20.39 -11.30 16.80
C PRO A 494 18.99 -10.80 17.15
N GLY A 495 18.41 -11.23 18.28
CA GLY A 495 17.13 -10.71 18.79
C GLY A 495 17.25 -9.29 19.32
N VAL A 496 18.36 -8.95 19.99
CA VAL A 496 18.68 -7.58 20.43
C VAL A 496 18.86 -6.68 19.21
N ALA A 497 19.61 -7.15 18.20
CA ALA A 497 19.82 -6.40 16.96
C ALA A 497 18.52 -6.20 16.15
N ALA A 498 17.72 -7.25 15.95
CA ALA A 498 16.43 -7.15 15.26
C ALA A 498 15.45 -6.22 15.99
N ARG A 499 15.43 -6.24 17.34
CA ARG A 499 14.62 -5.31 18.14
C ARG A 499 15.13 -3.88 18.06
N ALA A 500 16.45 -3.66 18.02
CA ALA A 500 17.04 -2.33 17.83
C ALA A 500 16.70 -1.75 16.45
N LEU A 501 16.80 -2.55 15.38
CA LEU A 501 16.36 -2.19 14.03
C LEU A 501 14.86 -1.86 13.97
N ALA A 502 14.01 -2.69 14.59
CA ALA A 502 12.58 -2.42 14.71
C ALA A 502 12.28 -1.16 15.54
N CYS A 503 13.14 -0.79 16.50
CA CYS A 503 13.07 0.48 17.21
C CYS A 503 13.48 1.68 16.34
N VAL A 504 14.46 1.55 15.43
CA VAL A 504 14.74 2.60 14.42
C VAL A 504 13.54 2.75 13.49
N ALA A 505 12.92 1.65 13.03
CA ALA A 505 11.67 1.70 12.27
C ALA A 505 10.52 2.40 13.05
N ASP A 506 10.44 2.23 14.37
CA ASP A 506 9.52 2.96 15.24
C ASP A 506 9.89 4.44 15.43
N VAL A 507 11.18 4.82 15.41
CA VAL A 507 11.60 6.24 15.36
C VAL A 507 11.17 6.85 14.03
N LEU A 508 11.53 6.24 12.90
CA LEU A 508 11.18 6.69 11.56
C LEU A 508 9.66 6.82 11.38
N GLY A 509 8.90 5.78 11.76
CA GLY A 509 7.44 5.81 11.72
C GLY A 509 6.79 6.79 12.69
N CYS A 510 7.50 7.25 13.73
CA CYS A 510 7.06 8.32 14.62
C CYS A 510 7.43 9.70 14.06
N MET A 511 8.60 9.88 13.44
CA MET A 511 8.98 11.09 12.71
C MET A 511 8.05 11.38 11.52
N ALA A 512 7.39 10.35 10.99
CA ALA A 512 6.37 10.50 9.95
C ALA A 512 5.01 10.98 10.48
N GLU A 513 4.81 11.07 11.80
CA GLU A 513 3.58 11.55 12.48
C GLU A 513 2.23 10.96 12.00
N GLY A 514 2.27 9.80 11.33
CA GLY A 514 1.10 9.18 10.70
C GLY A 514 0.76 9.70 9.29
N GLN A 515 1.50 10.68 8.77
CA GLN A 515 1.33 11.28 7.44
C GLN A 515 2.04 10.48 6.31
N GLY A 516 2.80 9.44 6.65
CA GLY A 516 3.57 8.64 5.69
C GLY A 516 2.85 7.43 5.08
N GLY A 517 1.53 7.34 5.23
CA GLY A 517 0.72 6.17 4.82
C GLY A 517 0.99 4.90 5.65
N LEU A 518 0.52 3.75 5.18
CA LEU A 518 0.64 2.49 5.93
C LEU A 518 2.09 1.96 5.96
N ARG A 519 2.57 1.63 7.16
CA ARG A 519 3.83 0.89 7.39
C ARG A 519 3.65 -0.62 7.15
N SER A 520 3.08 -0.99 6.01
CA SER A 520 2.92 -2.38 5.57
C SER A 520 3.18 -2.46 4.07
N GLY A 521 3.93 -3.46 3.63
CA GLY A 521 4.32 -3.59 2.22
C GLY A 521 5.52 -4.52 2.02
N PRO A 522 6.01 -4.65 0.78
CA PRO A 522 7.34 -5.18 0.50
C PRO A 522 8.43 -4.18 0.96
N ALA A 523 9.66 -4.67 1.01
CA ALA A 523 10.86 -3.90 1.35
C ALA A 523 11.97 -4.23 0.34
N ALA A 524 11.69 -4.06 -0.97
CA ALA A 524 12.47 -4.64 -2.06
C ALA A 524 13.16 -3.60 -2.97
N ASN A 525 13.12 -2.31 -2.63
CA ASN A 525 13.83 -1.25 -3.35
C ASN A 525 15.33 -1.60 -3.57
N PRO A 526 15.88 -1.46 -4.80
CA PRO A 526 17.25 -1.85 -5.14
C PRO A 526 18.38 -1.21 -4.31
N GLU A 527 18.20 0.02 -3.82
CA GLU A 527 19.24 0.73 -3.05
C GLU A 527 19.55 -0.02 -1.74
N TRP A 528 18.54 -0.64 -1.14
CA TRP A 528 18.64 -1.39 0.11
C TRP A 528 19.20 -2.82 -0.06
N VAL A 529 19.40 -3.29 -1.29
CA VAL A 529 19.99 -4.63 -1.56
C VAL A 529 21.42 -4.73 -1.04
N ARG A 530 22.21 -3.65 -1.10
CA ARG A 530 23.57 -3.62 -0.56
C ARG A 530 23.60 -3.86 0.96
N PRO A 531 22.92 -3.07 1.82
CA PRO A 531 22.89 -3.35 3.26
C PRO A 531 22.32 -4.74 3.59
N PHE A 532 21.27 -5.18 2.91
CA PHE A 532 20.72 -6.52 3.12
C PHE A 532 21.76 -7.62 2.84
N SER A 533 22.52 -7.55 1.75
CA SER A 533 23.53 -8.56 1.42
C SER A 533 24.61 -8.74 2.50
N TYR A 534 25.01 -7.67 3.20
CA TYR A 534 25.92 -7.79 4.36
C TYR A 534 25.24 -8.53 5.53
N LEU A 535 23.97 -8.21 5.84
CA LEU A 535 23.20 -8.92 6.85
C LEU A 535 23.02 -10.40 6.50
N GLU A 536 22.73 -10.74 5.24
CA GLU A 536 22.58 -12.12 4.78
C GLU A 536 23.86 -12.94 4.94
N CYS A 537 25.02 -12.33 4.69
CA CYS A 537 26.34 -12.89 4.97
C CYS A 537 26.72 -12.94 6.46
N GLY A 538 25.90 -12.40 7.37
CA GLY A 538 26.16 -12.34 8.80
C GLY A 538 27.07 -11.18 9.26
N ASP A 539 27.44 -10.27 8.35
CA ASP A 539 28.22 -9.05 8.65
C ASP A 539 27.28 -7.96 9.20
N LEU A 540 26.84 -8.18 10.44
CA LEU A 540 25.85 -7.33 11.12
C LEU A 540 26.32 -5.88 11.26
N ALA A 541 27.61 -5.67 11.53
CA ALA A 541 28.17 -4.33 11.71
C ALA A 541 28.09 -3.51 10.41
N ARG A 542 28.58 -4.07 9.29
CA ARG A 542 28.56 -3.37 7.99
C ARG A 542 27.17 -3.34 7.35
N GLY A 543 26.31 -4.31 7.67
CA GLY A 543 24.89 -4.26 7.33
C GLY A 543 24.19 -3.08 7.99
N VAL A 544 24.36 -2.88 9.30
CA VAL A 544 23.77 -1.74 10.03
C VAL A 544 24.38 -0.40 9.62
N GLU A 545 25.70 -0.34 9.41
CA GLU A 545 26.37 0.85 8.86
C GLU A 545 25.78 1.25 7.50
N ALA A 546 25.67 0.30 6.56
CA ALA A 546 25.08 0.55 5.25
C ALA A 546 23.55 0.83 5.31
N LEU A 547 22.82 0.31 6.31
CA LEU A 547 21.42 0.69 6.54
C LEU A 547 21.31 2.15 6.96
N ALA A 548 22.24 2.65 7.79
CA ALA A 548 22.29 4.06 8.19
C ALA A 548 22.72 4.97 7.03
N GLU A 549 23.77 4.59 6.27
CA GLU A 549 24.18 5.28 5.02
C GLU A 549 23.01 5.45 4.05
N GLU A 550 22.17 4.42 3.92
CA GLU A 550 21.01 4.44 3.03
C GLU A 550 19.87 5.27 3.62
N ARG A 551 19.45 4.97 4.86
CA ARG A 551 18.38 5.65 5.59
C ARG A 551 18.51 7.17 5.59
N ASP A 552 19.72 7.69 5.76
CA ASP A 552 19.91 9.12 5.96
C ASP A 552 19.53 9.95 4.71
N LYS A 553 19.49 9.33 3.51
CA LYS A 553 18.90 9.90 2.29
C LYS A 553 17.35 9.96 2.34
N TRP A 554 16.73 9.02 3.05
CA TRP A 554 15.29 8.81 3.15
C TRP A 554 14.62 9.58 4.31
N LEU A 555 15.38 10.28 5.17
CA LEU A 555 14.84 11.00 6.34
C LEU A 555 13.97 12.23 6.02
N SER A 556 13.82 12.58 4.74
CA SER A 556 13.42 13.91 4.27
C SER A 556 11.92 14.11 4.00
N ARG A 557 11.05 13.11 4.22
CA ARG A 557 9.57 13.28 4.26
C ARG A 557 8.87 12.12 4.97
N PRO A 558 7.67 12.29 5.56
CA PRO A 558 6.89 11.22 6.18
C PRO A 558 6.77 9.93 5.35
N ALA A 559 6.52 10.03 4.04
CA ALA A 559 6.41 8.87 3.17
C ALA A 559 7.72 8.09 3.02
N LEU A 560 8.88 8.77 2.89
CA LEU A 560 10.19 8.07 2.84
C LEU A 560 10.59 7.53 4.21
N LEU A 561 10.25 8.23 5.30
CA LEU A 561 10.44 7.74 6.67
C LEU A 561 9.67 6.43 6.90
N VAL A 562 8.40 6.33 6.46
CA VAL A 562 7.63 5.08 6.52
C VAL A 562 8.22 3.99 5.60
N ARG A 563 8.65 4.33 4.38
CA ARG A 563 9.30 3.35 3.48
C ARG A 563 10.61 2.82 4.07
N ALA A 564 11.50 3.68 4.57
CA ALA A 564 12.72 3.29 5.28
C ALA A 564 12.42 2.46 6.55
N ALA A 565 11.32 2.75 7.26
CA ALA A 565 10.85 1.92 8.36
C ALA A 565 10.45 0.49 7.91
N ARG A 566 9.84 0.33 6.73
CA ARG A 566 9.60 -1.00 6.13
C ARG A 566 10.93 -1.71 5.79
N HIS A 567 11.95 -0.98 5.34
CA HIS A 567 13.28 -1.56 5.09
C HIS A 567 14.01 -2.01 6.37
N TYR A 568 13.91 -1.25 7.46
CA TYR A 568 14.41 -1.68 8.78
C TYR A 568 13.61 -2.87 9.34
N GLU A 569 12.31 -2.98 9.06
CA GLU A 569 11.55 -4.21 9.32
C GLU A 569 12.04 -5.39 8.47
N GLY A 570 12.35 -5.17 7.19
CA GLY A 570 12.97 -6.17 6.30
C GLY A 570 14.34 -6.66 6.81
N ALA A 571 15.19 -5.75 7.30
CA ALA A 571 16.43 -6.09 7.97
C ALA A 571 16.21 -6.95 9.22
N GLY A 572 15.20 -6.62 10.03
CA GLY A 572 14.76 -7.46 11.15
C GLY A 572 14.31 -8.86 10.71
N GLN A 573 13.60 -8.98 9.58
CA GLN A 573 13.21 -10.27 9.00
C GLN A 573 14.41 -11.11 8.56
N ILE A 574 15.49 -10.51 8.03
CA ILE A 574 16.72 -11.25 7.69
C ILE A 574 17.32 -11.91 8.94
N LEU A 575 17.34 -11.20 10.07
CA LEU A 575 17.84 -11.73 11.35
C LEU A 575 16.91 -12.78 11.96
N ILE A 576 15.58 -12.61 11.90
CA ILE A 576 14.60 -13.66 12.25
C ILE A 576 14.86 -14.91 11.40
N ARG A 577 15.00 -14.73 10.08
CA ARG A 577 15.21 -15.83 9.12
C ARG A 577 16.47 -16.61 9.46
N GLN A 578 17.60 -15.94 9.73
CA GLN A 578 18.84 -16.58 10.19
C GLN A 578 18.66 -17.31 11.54
N ALA A 579 17.94 -16.72 12.50
CA ALA A 579 17.63 -17.38 13.76
C ALA A 579 16.76 -18.65 13.55
N VAL A 580 15.80 -18.63 12.63
CA VAL A 580 14.96 -19.80 12.30
C VAL A 580 15.71 -20.85 11.48
N MET A 581 16.65 -20.46 10.60
CA MET A 581 17.51 -21.41 9.88
C MET A 581 18.27 -22.35 10.83
N SER A 582 18.52 -21.92 12.08
CA SER A 582 19.12 -22.78 13.11
C SER A 582 18.34 -24.08 13.37
N ALA A 583 17.04 -24.15 13.06
CA ALA A 583 16.24 -25.38 13.11
C ALA A 583 16.83 -26.53 12.27
N GLN A 584 17.66 -26.23 11.26
CA GLN A 584 18.36 -27.21 10.43
C GLN A 584 19.22 -28.20 11.26
N HIS A 585 19.70 -27.80 12.45
CA HIS A 585 20.45 -28.69 13.36
C HIS A 585 19.64 -29.92 13.82
N PHE A 586 18.30 -29.86 13.75
CA PHE A 586 17.41 -30.97 14.13
C PHE A 586 16.93 -31.79 12.91
N VAL A 587 17.29 -31.37 11.69
CA VAL A 587 16.96 -32.09 10.45
C VAL A 587 17.94 -33.23 10.26
N SER A 588 17.49 -34.46 10.55
CA SER A 588 18.27 -35.69 10.41
C SER A 588 17.57 -36.68 9.46
N SER A 589 18.37 -37.50 8.77
CA SER A 589 17.86 -38.53 7.87
C SER A 589 18.72 -39.79 7.95
N VAL A 590 18.12 -40.95 7.68
CA VAL A 590 18.78 -42.26 7.69
C VAL A 590 18.73 -42.85 6.29
N PRO A 591 19.86 -43.33 5.71
CA PRO A 591 19.85 -44.04 4.44
C PRO A 591 18.97 -45.30 4.49
N VAL A 592 18.18 -45.51 3.44
CA VAL A 592 17.31 -46.67 3.24
C VAL A 592 17.38 -47.13 1.78
N GLU A 593 16.81 -48.29 1.47
CA GLU A 593 16.78 -48.82 0.10
C GLU A 593 16.18 -47.82 -0.90
N LEU A 594 16.96 -47.47 -1.92
CA LEU A 594 16.62 -46.49 -2.95
C LEU A 594 15.51 -47.05 -3.85
N PRO A 595 14.34 -46.38 -3.99
CA PRO A 595 13.24 -46.89 -4.80
C PRO A 595 13.64 -47.05 -6.27
N ALA A 596 13.01 -48.01 -6.95
CA ALA A 596 13.29 -48.28 -8.36
C ALA A 596 12.97 -47.05 -9.23
N PRO A 597 13.72 -46.80 -10.34
CA PRO A 597 13.33 -45.78 -11.31
C PRO A 597 11.88 -46.00 -11.79
N GLY A 598 11.13 -44.92 -11.95
CA GLY A 598 9.70 -44.97 -12.27
C GLY A 598 8.76 -45.20 -11.08
N GLN A 599 9.24 -45.71 -9.94
CA GLN A 599 8.40 -46.05 -8.78
C GLN A 599 7.96 -44.81 -8.00
N TRP A 600 6.65 -44.64 -7.83
CA TRP A 600 6.06 -43.54 -7.07
C TRP A 600 6.13 -43.76 -5.55
N VAL A 601 6.71 -42.79 -4.86
CA VAL A 601 6.45 -42.51 -3.44
C VAL A 601 5.29 -41.52 -3.36
N VAL A 602 4.32 -41.76 -2.50
CA VAL A 602 3.14 -40.92 -2.27
C VAL A 602 3.09 -40.49 -0.80
N ALA A 603 2.98 -39.19 -0.56
CA ALA A 603 2.75 -38.58 0.75
C ALA A 603 1.35 -37.94 0.78
N GLU A 604 0.54 -38.27 1.79
CA GLU A 604 -0.76 -37.65 2.03
C GLU A 604 -0.82 -37.07 3.45
N CYS A 605 -1.37 -35.87 3.57
CA CYS A 605 -1.50 -35.16 4.83
C CYS A 605 -2.95 -34.69 5.08
N PRO A 606 -3.44 -34.78 6.33
CA PRO A 606 -4.62 -34.03 6.76
C PRO A 606 -4.36 -32.51 6.75
N ALA A 607 -5.43 -31.73 6.86
CA ALA A 607 -5.33 -30.30 7.17
C ALA A 607 -5.20 -30.09 8.70
N ARG A 608 -5.07 -28.84 9.17
CA ARG A 608 -4.98 -28.56 10.62
C ARG A 608 -5.86 -27.43 11.13
N VAL A 609 -6.38 -27.58 12.35
CA VAL A 609 -7.12 -26.56 13.11
C VAL A 609 -6.59 -26.44 14.53
N ASP A 610 -6.61 -25.24 15.09
CA ASP A 610 -5.85 -24.88 16.29
C ASP A 610 -6.83 -24.44 17.39
N PHE A 611 -6.77 -25.03 18.58
CA PHE A 611 -7.73 -24.73 19.65
C PHE A 611 -7.19 -23.70 20.67
N SER A 612 -5.86 -23.56 20.78
CA SER A 612 -5.21 -22.52 21.58
C SER A 612 -3.79 -22.25 21.09
N GLY A 613 -3.29 -21.03 21.35
CA GLY A 613 -1.85 -20.74 21.41
C GLY A 613 -1.19 -20.21 20.15
N GLY A 614 -1.79 -20.37 18.97
CA GLY A 614 -1.22 -19.87 17.71
C GLY A 614 -0.94 -18.37 17.76
N TRP A 615 0.12 -17.96 17.06
CA TRP A 615 0.95 -16.75 17.25
C TRP A 615 2.08 -16.91 18.27
N SER A 616 1.99 -17.76 19.30
CA SER A 616 3.15 -18.01 20.19
C SER A 616 4.25 -18.87 19.52
N ASP A 617 3.88 -19.63 18.49
CA ASP A 617 4.76 -20.39 17.59
C ASP A 617 5.49 -19.52 16.55
N THR A 618 5.17 -18.23 16.47
CA THR A 618 5.68 -17.32 15.45
C THR A 618 7.03 -16.73 15.87
N PRO A 619 8.12 -16.91 15.10
CA PRO A 619 9.39 -16.24 15.35
C PRO A 619 9.25 -14.71 15.28
N PRO A 620 9.85 -13.93 16.20
CA PRO A 620 10.82 -14.35 17.21
C PRO A 620 10.19 -14.83 18.53
N LEU A 621 8.88 -14.67 18.76
CA LEU A 621 8.20 -15.03 20.02
C LEU A 621 8.53 -16.49 20.42
N ALA A 622 8.50 -17.38 19.43
CA ALA A 622 8.82 -18.80 19.57
C ALA A 622 10.20 -19.12 20.20
N TYR A 623 11.18 -18.21 20.11
CA TYR A 623 12.51 -18.37 20.72
C TYR A 623 12.91 -17.27 21.71
N GLU A 624 12.20 -16.12 21.75
CA GLU A 624 12.39 -15.09 22.78
C GLU A 624 11.59 -15.37 24.06
N LEU A 625 10.37 -15.90 23.91
CA LEU A 625 9.46 -16.27 25.00
C LEU A 625 9.29 -17.80 25.13
N GLY A 626 9.41 -18.50 23.99
CA GLY A 626 8.87 -19.85 23.85
C GLY A 626 7.41 -19.82 23.40
N GLY A 627 6.99 -20.87 22.69
CA GLY A 627 5.64 -21.01 22.16
C GLY A 627 4.99 -22.31 22.62
N ALA A 628 3.66 -22.34 22.64
CA ALA A 628 2.88 -23.56 22.85
C ALA A 628 1.55 -23.46 22.10
N VAL A 629 1.28 -24.42 21.19
CA VAL A 629 0.05 -24.44 20.36
C VAL A 629 -0.60 -25.82 20.44
N LEU A 630 -1.89 -25.85 20.76
CA LEU A 630 -2.70 -27.06 20.69
C LEU A 630 -3.42 -27.14 19.34
N GLY A 631 -3.06 -28.14 18.54
CA GLY A 631 -3.58 -28.33 17.18
C GLY A 631 -4.06 -29.76 16.93
N LEU A 632 -5.03 -29.89 16.02
CA LEU A 632 -5.62 -31.15 15.59
C LEU A 632 -5.34 -31.37 14.11
N ALA A 633 -4.92 -32.58 13.77
CA ALA A 633 -4.92 -33.06 12.39
C ALA A 633 -6.35 -33.45 12.00
N VAL A 634 -6.85 -32.94 10.88
CA VAL A 634 -8.24 -33.14 10.44
C VAL A 634 -8.36 -33.53 8.96
N ARG A 635 -9.18 -34.54 8.70
CA ARG A 635 -9.72 -34.88 7.38
C ARG A 635 -10.97 -34.07 7.13
N LEU A 636 -11.13 -33.55 5.91
CA LEU A 636 -12.32 -32.82 5.48
C LEU A 636 -13.16 -33.74 4.60
N ASN A 637 -14.45 -33.87 4.91
CA ASN A 637 -15.38 -34.78 4.21
C ASN A 637 -14.78 -36.20 4.03
N GLY A 638 -14.12 -36.70 5.06
CA GLY A 638 -13.46 -38.01 5.11
C GLY A 638 -12.05 -38.10 4.48
N ARG A 639 -11.58 -37.09 3.74
CA ARG A 639 -10.33 -37.12 2.94
C ARG A 639 -9.15 -36.39 3.57
N ARG A 640 -7.92 -36.82 3.22
CA ARG A 640 -6.68 -36.03 3.34
C ARG A 640 -6.56 -35.10 2.13
N PRO A 641 -6.73 -33.77 2.27
CA PRO A 641 -6.87 -32.87 1.13
C PRO A 641 -5.54 -32.31 0.63
N ILE A 642 -4.40 -32.69 1.21
CA ILE A 642 -3.07 -32.18 0.87
C ILE A 642 -2.15 -33.38 0.59
N GLY A 643 -1.27 -33.27 -0.41
CA GLY A 643 -0.28 -34.32 -0.63
C GLY A 643 0.70 -34.04 -1.77
N ALA A 644 1.67 -34.94 -1.88
CA ALA A 644 2.69 -34.92 -2.92
C ALA A 644 3.03 -36.35 -3.36
N ARG A 645 3.58 -36.52 -4.56
CA ARG A 645 4.20 -37.76 -5.00
C ARG A 645 5.51 -37.48 -5.72
N ALA A 646 6.52 -38.32 -5.48
CA ALA A 646 7.84 -38.19 -6.07
C ALA A 646 8.31 -39.53 -6.64
N ARG A 647 9.05 -39.50 -7.75
CA ARG A 647 9.79 -40.66 -8.28
C ARG A 647 11.12 -40.25 -8.89
N ARG A 648 12.05 -41.20 -9.00
CA ARG A 648 13.25 -41.08 -9.83
C ARG A 648 12.88 -41.36 -11.30
N ILE A 649 13.47 -40.61 -12.23
CA ILE A 649 13.30 -40.79 -13.68
C ILE A 649 14.69 -40.96 -14.35
N PRO A 650 14.79 -41.65 -15.51
CA PRO A 650 16.07 -41.80 -16.22
C PRO A 650 16.68 -40.48 -16.71
N GLU A 651 15.83 -39.54 -17.12
CA GLU A 651 16.23 -38.22 -17.62
C GLU A 651 16.87 -37.40 -16.48
N PRO A 652 18.05 -36.77 -16.67
CA PRO A 652 18.76 -36.05 -15.62
C PRO A 652 18.23 -34.61 -15.43
N GLU A 653 16.91 -34.51 -15.29
CA GLU A 653 16.13 -33.27 -15.19
C GLU A 653 15.27 -33.26 -13.92
N LEU A 654 14.70 -32.11 -13.57
CA LEU A 654 13.61 -32.04 -12.60
C LEU A 654 12.28 -31.72 -13.29
N TRP A 655 11.28 -32.58 -13.10
CA TRP A 655 9.92 -32.39 -13.61
C TRP A 655 8.99 -32.03 -12.45
N LEU A 656 8.52 -30.79 -12.41
CA LEU A 656 7.70 -30.25 -11.32
C LEU A 656 6.25 -30.08 -11.81
N ALA A 657 5.28 -30.47 -10.99
CA ALA A 657 3.87 -30.25 -11.28
C ALA A 657 3.09 -29.82 -10.03
N VAL A 658 2.20 -28.84 -10.22
CA VAL A 658 1.27 -28.32 -9.22
C VAL A 658 -0.13 -28.33 -9.82
N GLY A 659 -1.10 -28.97 -9.15
CA GLY A 659 -2.47 -29.00 -9.65
C GLY A 659 -3.38 -30.00 -8.92
N PRO A 660 -4.60 -30.24 -9.43
CA PRO A 660 -5.50 -31.24 -8.88
C PRO A 660 -4.95 -32.67 -9.04
N ARG A 661 -5.22 -33.53 -8.06
CA ARG A 661 -4.65 -34.90 -7.95
C ARG A 661 -4.81 -35.81 -9.17
N GLN A 662 -5.81 -35.55 -10.02
CA GLN A 662 -6.17 -36.38 -11.18
C GLN A 662 -6.06 -35.64 -12.53
N ASP A 663 -5.58 -34.41 -12.56
CA ASP A 663 -5.62 -33.59 -13.78
C ASP A 663 -4.47 -33.94 -14.75
N LYS A 664 -4.82 -34.08 -16.04
CA LYS A 664 -3.85 -34.23 -17.14
C LYS A 664 -3.35 -32.88 -17.68
N MET A 665 -3.97 -31.77 -17.27
CA MET A 665 -3.61 -30.41 -17.67
C MET A 665 -2.78 -29.66 -16.61
N ALA A 666 -2.30 -30.34 -15.56
CA ALA A 666 -1.42 -29.76 -14.57
C ALA A 666 -0.14 -29.20 -15.23
N THR A 667 0.21 -27.95 -14.90
CA THR A 667 1.35 -27.24 -15.50
C THR A 667 2.66 -27.97 -15.18
N LYS A 668 3.21 -28.68 -16.18
CA LYS A 668 4.54 -29.31 -16.08
C LYS A 668 5.62 -28.25 -16.30
N ILE A 669 6.42 -28.01 -15.27
CA ILE A 669 7.64 -27.21 -15.32
C ILE A 669 8.81 -28.18 -15.43
N VAL A 670 9.76 -27.90 -16.32
CA VAL A 670 10.99 -28.70 -16.48
C VAL A 670 12.17 -27.80 -16.16
N CYS A 671 13.04 -28.25 -15.25
CA CYS A 671 14.32 -27.61 -14.96
C CYS A 671 15.44 -28.53 -15.49
N GLY A 672 16.21 -28.04 -16.46
CA GLY A 672 17.37 -28.73 -17.02
C GLY A 672 18.71 -28.12 -16.57
N SER A 673 18.67 -26.91 -16.02
CA SER A 673 19.82 -26.13 -15.55
C SER A 673 19.67 -25.71 -14.08
N LEU A 674 20.72 -25.14 -13.50
CA LEU A 674 20.62 -24.46 -12.20
C LEU A 674 19.96 -23.09 -12.32
N ASP A 675 19.92 -22.49 -13.52
CA ASP A 675 19.32 -21.18 -13.76
C ASP A 675 17.79 -21.25 -13.66
N ASP A 676 17.21 -22.36 -14.11
CA ASP A 676 15.78 -22.71 -13.91
C ASP A 676 15.36 -22.80 -12.44
N LEU A 677 16.31 -22.78 -11.50
CA LEU A 677 16.10 -22.87 -10.06
C LEU A 677 16.42 -21.57 -9.30
N GLN A 678 16.99 -20.54 -9.93
CA GLN A 678 17.43 -19.31 -9.23
C GLN A 678 16.28 -18.53 -8.58
N ASP A 679 15.07 -18.62 -9.14
CA ASP A 679 13.84 -17.99 -8.67
C ASP A 679 13.20 -18.67 -7.44
N TYR A 680 13.81 -19.72 -6.87
CA TYR A 680 13.26 -20.50 -5.76
C TYR A 680 12.82 -19.65 -4.55
N CYS A 681 13.51 -18.53 -4.29
CA CYS A 681 13.23 -17.63 -3.17
C CYS A 681 12.05 -16.66 -3.41
N GLN A 682 11.43 -16.68 -4.60
CA GLN A 682 10.32 -15.82 -4.98
C GLN A 682 8.98 -16.57 -4.88
N PRO A 683 8.11 -16.31 -3.88
CA PRO A 683 6.88 -17.10 -3.65
C PRO A 683 5.88 -17.14 -4.81
N HIS A 684 5.96 -16.18 -5.73
CA HIS A 684 5.08 -16.04 -6.89
C HIS A 684 5.62 -16.75 -8.15
N ALA A 685 6.88 -17.21 -8.13
CA ALA A 685 7.50 -17.82 -9.30
C ALA A 685 6.99 -19.26 -9.55
N PRO A 686 6.86 -19.71 -10.81
CA PRO A 686 6.32 -21.02 -11.14
C PRO A 686 7.06 -22.17 -10.43
N GLY A 687 6.34 -22.86 -9.53
CA GLY A 687 6.88 -24.02 -8.82
C GLY A 687 7.89 -23.71 -7.70
N ALA A 688 8.03 -22.45 -7.26
CA ALA A 688 9.03 -22.03 -6.26
C ALA A 688 9.11 -22.95 -5.02
N LEU A 689 7.98 -23.35 -4.43
CA LEU A 689 7.90 -24.30 -3.30
C LEU A 689 8.56 -25.66 -3.61
N LEU A 690 8.41 -26.16 -4.84
CA LEU A 690 8.98 -27.43 -5.29
C LEU A 690 10.49 -27.27 -5.56
N LYS A 691 10.90 -26.15 -6.18
CA LYS A 691 12.32 -25.78 -6.38
C LYS A 691 13.06 -25.71 -5.03
N ALA A 692 12.48 -24.99 -4.06
CA ALA A 692 12.99 -24.90 -2.69
C ALA A 692 12.97 -26.26 -1.97
N ALA A 693 12.01 -27.15 -2.24
CA ALA A 693 12.00 -28.50 -1.68
C ALA A 693 13.18 -29.37 -2.17
N PHE A 694 13.59 -29.25 -3.44
CA PHE A 694 14.78 -29.95 -3.96
C PHE A 694 16.09 -29.45 -3.33
N ILE A 695 16.18 -28.14 -3.08
CA ILE A 695 17.32 -27.49 -2.40
C ILE A 695 17.35 -27.88 -0.92
N CYS A 696 16.24 -27.69 -0.20
CA CYS A 696 16.09 -28.04 1.22
C CYS A 696 16.28 -29.54 1.49
N ALA A 697 15.88 -30.41 0.56
CA ALA A 697 16.13 -31.85 0.68
C ALA A 697 17.60 -32.22 0.50
N GLY A 698 18.48 -31.33 0.03
CA GLY A 698 19.84 -31.68 -0.35
C GLY A 698 19.86 -32.70 -1.49
N ILE A 699 19.05 -32.46 -2.53
CA ILE A 699 19.08 -33.19 -3.80
C ILE A 699 19.81 -32.35 -4.86
N VAL A 700 19.69 -31.01 -4.79
CA VAL A 700 20.41 -30.06 -5.64
C VAL A 700 21.08 -28.99 -4.78
N SER A 701 22.30 -28.61 -5.15
CA SER A 701 22.98 -27.41 -4.64
C SER A 701 23.13 -26.39 -5.77
N VAL A 702 22.42 -25.26 -5.66
CA VAL A 702 22.42 -24.16 -6.65
C VAL A 702 23.74 -23.36 -6.67
N HIS A 703 24.59 -23.52 -5.65
CA HIS A 703 25.92 -22.90 -5.57
C HIS A 703 27.06 -23.90 -5.87
N SER A 704 26.73 -25.06 -6.44
CA SER A 704 27.71 -26.05 -6.89
C SER A 704 28.45 -25.60 -8.15
N LYS A 705 29.63 -26.17 -8.38
CA LYS A 705 30.35 -26.07 -9.66
C LYS A 705 29.90 -27.13 -10.69
N LEU A 706 29.13 -28.13 -10.24
CA LEU A 706 28.54 -29.16 -11.10
C LEU A 706 27.18 -28.70 -11.61
N SER A 707 26.90 -28.93 -12.88
CA SER A 707 25.57 -28.69 -13.47
C SER A 707 24.48 -29.54 -12.81
N LEU A 708 23.21 -29.17 -13.01
CA LEU A 708 22.06 -29.92 -12.49
C LEU A 708 22.12 -31.40 -12.91
N SER A 709 22.37 -31.66 -14.19
CA SER A 709 22.49 -33.01 -14.76
C SER A 709 23.60 -33.83 -14.11
N GLU A 710 24.79 -33.25 -13.91
CA GLU A 710 25.91 -33.94 -13.24
C GLU A 710 25.58 -34.28 -11.77
N GLN A 711 24.95 -33.36 -11.04
CA GLN A 711 24.53 -33.61 -9.65
C GLN A 711 23.53 -34.78 -9.57
N LEU A 712 22.54 -34.80 -10.45
CA LEU A 712 21.50 -35.83 -10.50
C LEU A 712 22.05 -37.20 -10.94
N LEU A 713 22.88 -37.24 -11.98
CA LEU A 713 23.51 -38.47 -12.46
C LEU A 713 24.48 -39.07 -11.43
N CYS A 714 25.37 -38.26 -10.83
CA CYS A 714 26.37 -38.77 -9.90
C CYS A 714 25.79 -39.23 -8.56
N ALA A 715 24.72 -38.59 -8.06
CA ALA A 715 24.12 -38.94 -6.76
C ALA A 715 22.96 -39.94 -6.86
N PHE A 716 22.18 -39.90 -7.94
CA PHE A 716 20.91 -40.65 -8.05
C PHE A 716 20.74 -41.45 -9.34
N GLY A 717 21.71 -41.38 -10.28
CA GLY A 717 21.67 -42.13 -11.54
C GLY A 717 20.54 -41.72 -12.49
N GLY A 718 20.05 -40.50 -12.37
CA GLY A 718 18.86 -39.97 -13.05
C GLY A 718 18.22 -38.84 -12.26
N GLY A 719 17.25 -38.16 -12.85
CA GLY A 719 16.53 -37.03 -12.26
C GLY A 719 15.31 -37.42 -11.44
N PHE A 720 14.40 -36.46 -11.23
CA PHE A 720 13.21 -36.64 -10.41
C PHE A 720 11.95 -35.99 -11.01
N GLU A 721 10.80 -36.62 -10.76
CA GLU A 721 9.47 -36.08 -11.05
C GLU A 721 8.71 -35.88 -9.72
N LEU A 722 8.27 -34.65 -9.44
CA LEU A 722 7.59 -34.24 -8.21
C LEU A 722 6.24 -33.58 -8.55
N HIS A 723 5.15 -34.19 -8.10
CA HIS A 723 3.79 -33.65 -8.20
C HIS A 723 3.27 -33.25 -6.83
N THR A 724 2.52 -32.17 -6.76
CA THR A 724 1.89 -31.65 -5.53
C THR A 724 0.44 -31.27 -5.78
N TRP A 725 -0.44 -31.50 -4.79
CA TRP A 725 -1.86 -31.15 -4.87
C TRP A 725 -2.43 -30.63 -3.55
N SER A 726 -3.44 -29.76 -3.66
CA SER A 726 -4.38 -29.53 -2.57
C SER A 726 -5.82 -29.43 -3.08
N GLU A 727 -6.75 -30.03 -2.35
CA GLU A 727 -8.21 -29.88 -2.51
C GLU A 727 -8.75 -28.66 -1.72
N LEU A 728 -7.88 -27.80 -1.18
CA LEU A 728 -8.24 -26.60 -0.41
C LEU A 728 -7.97 -25.30 -1.19
N PRO A 729 -8.80 -24.25 -1.04
CA PRO A 729 -8.54 -22.94 -1.64
C PRO A 729 -7.30 -22.29 -1.04
N HIS A 730 -6.55 -21.53 -1.85
CA HIS A 730 -5.44 -20.72 -1.36
C HIS A 730 -5.93 -19.67 -0.35
N GLY A 731 -5.19 -19.46 0.74
CA GLY A 731 -5.67 -18.61 1.85
C GLY A 731 -6.77 -19.24 2.71
N SER A 732 -6.92 -20.58 2.71
CA SER A 732 -7.84 -21.34 3.57
C SER A 732 -7.70 -21.04 5.07
N GLY A 733 -6.50 -20.67 5.52
CA GLY A 733 -6.12 -20.60 6.93
C GLY A 733 -5.77 -21.96 7.57
N LEU A 734 -5.91 -23.09 6.86
CA LEU A 734 -5.77 -24.46 7.37
C LEU A 734 -4.35 -25.07 7.21
N GLY A 735 -3.32 -24.23 7.14
CA GLY A 735 -1.92 -24.63 7.04
C GLY A 735 -1.46 -25.21 5.69
N THR A 736 -2.23 -24.98 4.62
CA THR A 736 -2.06 -25.65 3.33
C THR A 736 -0.62 -25.62 2.78
N SER A 737 0.08 -24.48 2.82
CA SER A 737 1.42 -24.33 2.24
C SER A 737 2.49 -25.15 2.97
N SER A 738 2.59 -25.00 4.29
CA SER A 738 3.60 -25.65 5.13
C SER A 738 3.41 -27.17 5.18
N ILE A 739 2.15 -27.62 5.23
CA ILE A 739 1.80 -29.05 5.16
C ILE A 739 2.15 -29.63 3.78
N LEU A 740 1.94 -28.87 2.69
CA LEU A 740 2.33 -29.28 1.33
C LEU A 740 3.85 -29.37 1.16
N ALA A 741 4.60 -28.42 1.74
CA ALA A 741 6.05 -28.48 1.82
C ALA A 741 6.54 -29.72 2.59
N GLY A 742 5.90 -30.05 3.72
CA GLY A 742 6.19 -31.27 4.47
C GLY A 742 5.90 -32.56 3.69
N ALA A 743 4.79 -32.60 2.95
CA ALA A 743 4.46 -33.72 2.06
C ALA A 743 5.48 -33.87 0.91
N ALA A 744 5.86 -32.76 0.28
CA ALA A 744 6.86 -32.73 -0.79
C ALA A 744 8.23 -33.20 -0.29
N LEU A 745 8.70 -32.70 0.85
CA LEU A 745 9.95 -33.15 1.49
C LEU A 745 9.90 -34.64 1.85
N ALA A 746 8.80 -35.14 2.42
CA ALA A 746 8.65 -36.55 2.77
C ALA A 746 8.72 -37.47 1.53
N ALA A 747 8.03 -37.10 0.45
CA ALA A 747 8.06 -37.85 -0.81
C ALA A 747 9.44 -37.80 -1.47
N LEU A 748 10.05 -36.61 -1.59
CA LEU A 748 11.39 -36.42 -2.16
C LEU A 748 12.46 -37.21 -1.41
N GLN A 749 12.50 -37.09 -0.08
CA GLN A 749 13.54 -37.75 0.72
C GLN A 749 13.49 -39.27 0.57
N ARG A 750 12.29 -39.86 0.62
CA ARG A 750 12.13 -41.31 0.43
C ARG A 750 12.44 -41.75 -1.00
N ALA A 751 12.10 -40.95 -2.01
CA ALA A 751 12.48 -41.20 -3.41
C ALA A 751 14.01 -41.10 -3.62
N ALA A 752 14.69 -40.24 -2.86
CA ALA A 752 16.15 -40.11 -2.80
C ALA A 752 16.84 -41.14 -1.87
N GLY A 753 16.12 -42.17 -1.39
CA GLY A 753 16.70 -43.24 -0.57
C GLY A 753 17.00 -42.85 0.87
N ARG A 754 16.30 -41.86 1.42
CA ARG A 754 16.47 -41.37 2.80
C ARG A 754 15.15 -41.41 3.57
N ALA A 755 15.15 -41.98 4.77
CA ALA A 755 14.03 -41.92 5.71
C ALA A 755 14.22 -40.71 6.63
N VAL A 756 13.15 -39.97 6.90
CA VAL A 756 13.13 -38.77 7.76
C VAL A 756 11.95 -38.89 8.72
N GLY A 757 12.20 -38.68 10.01
CA GLY A 757 11.15 -38.68 11.03
C GLY A 757 10.31 -37.40 10.99
N THR A 758 9.06 -37.45 11.45
CA THR A 758 8.13 -36.32 11.37
C THR A 758 8.63 -35.07 12.10
N GLU A 759 9.32 -35.22 13.24
CA GLU A 759 9.99 -34.11 13.93
C GLU A 759 11.08 -33.46 13.06
N ALA A 760 11.90 -34.24 12.35
CA ALA A 760 12.91 -33.71 11.43
C ALA A 760 12.26 -33.03 10.21
N LEU A 761 11.09 -33.50 9.75
CA LEU A 761 10.31 -32.82 8.71
C LEU A 761 9.74 -31.48 9.18
N ILE A 762 9.27 -31.37 10.43
CA ILE A 762 8.79 -30.09 11.00
C ILE A 762 9.89 -29.02 10.97
N HIS A 763 11.11 -29.38 11.36
CA HIS A 763 12.27 -28.47 11.32
C HIS A 763 12.76 -28.22 9.88
N ALA A 764 12.61 -29.18 8.97
CA ALA A 764 12.93 -28.99 7.55
C ALA A 764 11.94 -28.05 6.85
N VAL A 765 10.65 -28.08 7.19
CA VAL A 765 9.66 -27.11 6.69
C VAL A 765 9.98 -25.71 7.19
N LEU A 766 10.33 -25.52 8.47
CA LEU A 766 10.77 -24.22 8.99
C LEU A 766 11.95 -23.63 8.17
N HIS A 767 12.93 -24.46 7.83
CA HIS A 767 14.07 -24.08 6.99
C HIS A 767 13.64 -23.77 5.54
N LEU A 768 12.74 -24.58 4.95
CA LEU A 768 12.21 -24.37 3.60
C LEU A 768 11.42 -23.06 3.48
N GLU A 769 10.58 -22.72 4.47
CA GLU A 769 9.81 -21.46 4.49
C GLU A 769 10.69 -20.22 4.66
N GLN A 770 11.88 -20.37 5.25
CA GLN A 770 12.90 -19.33 5.26
C GLN A 770 13.59 -19.18 3.89
N LEU A 771 13.90 -20.30 3.20
CA LEU A 771 14.43 -20.28 1.83
C LEU A 771 13.44 -19.64 0.84
N LEU A 772 12.13 -19.85 1.03
CA LEU A 772 11.07 -19.23 0.24
C LEU A 772 10.83 -17.75 0.54
N THR A 773 11.43 -17.19 1.59
CA THR A 773 11.14 -15.85 2.14
C THR A 773 9.68 -15.61 2.58
N THR A 774 8.83 -16.64 2.62
CA THR A 774 7.45 -16.52 3.12
C THR A 774 7.40 -16.33 4.63
N GLY A 775 8.35 -16.92 5.35
CA GLY A 775 8.30 -17.03 6.81
C GLY A 775 7.10 -17.85 7.29
N GLY A 776 6.90 -17.89 8.60
CA GLY A 776 5.83 -18.64 9.24
C GLY A 776 6.13 -18.95 10.71
N GLY A 777 5.09 -19.40 11.44
CA GLY A 777 5.25 -20.08 12.72
C GLY A 777 5.12 -21.60 12.54
N TRP A 778 5.59 -22.39 13.52
CA TRP A 778 5.66 -23.86 13.37
C TRP A 778 4.33 -24.61 13.53
N GLN A 779 3.21 -23.94 13.83
CA GLN A 779 1.93 -24.62 14.10
C GLN A 779 1.38 -25.43 12.91
N ASP A 780 1.67 -25.01 11.66
CA ASP A 780 1.07 -25.60 10.47
C ASP A 780 1.63 -27.01 10.19
N GLN A 781 2.96 -27.14 10.22
CA GLN A 781 3.68 -28.40 10.08
C GLN A 781 3.49 -29.33 11.28
N VAL A 782 3.44 -28.82 12.53
CA VAL A 782 3.05 -29.64 13.69
C VAL A 782 1.61 -30.15 13.53
N GLY A 783 0.69 -29.24 13.17
CA GLY A 783 -0.74 -29.52 13.07
C GLY A 783 -1.10 -30.57 12.02
N GLY A 784 -0.51 -30.50 10.83
CA GLY A 784 -0.84 -31.37 9.69
C GLY A 784 0.05 -32.60 9.51
N LEU A 785 1.30 -32.60 9.98
CA LEU A 785 2.19 -33.76 9.82
C LEU A 785 2.09 -34.76 10.97
N MET A 786 1.86 -34.30 12.21
CA MET A 786 1.70 -35.18 13.38
C MET A 786 0.27 -35.73 13.49
N PRO A 787 0.05 -36.95 13.99
CA PRO A 787 -1.28 -37.51 14.21
C PRO A 787 -2.09 -36.72 15.25
N GLY A 788 -3.41 -36.89 15.20
CA GLY A 788 -4.33 -36.66 16.32
C GLY A 788 -4.36 -35.25 16.88
N ILE A 789 -4.58 -35.19 18.18
CA ILE A 789 -4.66 -33.99 19.04
C ILE A 789 -3.31 -33.86 19.75
N LYS A 790 -2.60 -32.76 19.56
CA LYS A 790 -1.27 -32.56 20.15
C LYS A 790 -1.03 -31.13 20.61
N VAL A 791 -0.08 -30.97 21.52
CA VAL A 791 0.55 -29.68 21.83
C VAL A 791 1.97 -29.68 21.29
N GLY A 792 2.26 -28.80 20.33
CA GLY A 792 3.64 -28.43 19.99
C GLY A 792 4.14 -27.36 20.96
N ARG A 793 5.43 -27.39 21.30
CA ARG A 793 6.08 -26.40 22.17
C ARG A 793 7.48 -26.03 21.67
N SER A 794 7.92 -24.79 21.93
CA SER A 794 9.31 -24.35 21.78
C SER A 794 9.76 -23.57 23.01
N ARG A 795 11.06 -23.60 23.30
CA ARG A 795 11.67 -22.94 24.47
C ARG A 795 12.24 -21.56 24.09
N ALA A 796 12.42 -20.69 25.07
CA ALA A 796 13.05 -19.37 24.93
C ALA A 796 14.58 -19.45 24.67
N GLN A 797 14.98 -20.10 23.58
CA GLN A 797 16.38 -20.29 23.19
C GLN A 797 16.52 -20.60 21.70
N LEU A 798 17.74 -20.36 21.18
CA LEU A 798 18.21 -20.90 19.90
C LEU A 798 19.23 -22.05 20.16
N PRO A 799 19.41 -23.01 19.23
CA PRO A 799 18.64 -23.22 18.01
C PRO A 799 17.15 -23.49 18.27
N LEU A 800 16.27 -23.03 17.36
CA LEU A 800 14.83 -23.17 17.52
C LEU A 800 14.42 -24.64 17.39
N LYS A 801 14.13 -25.28 18.53
CA LYS A 801 13.60 -26.65 18.62
C LYS A 801 12.10 -26.62 18.90
N VAL A 802 11.35 -27.46 18.20
CA VAL A 802 9.96 -27.80 18.46
C VAL A 802 9.90 -29.21 19.07
N GLU A 803 9.17 -29.36 20.18
CA GLU A 803 8.92 -30.61 20.89
C GLU A 803 7.39 -30.87 20.90
N VAL A 804 6.92 -32.09 20.64
CA VAL A 804 5.48 -32.39 20.46
C VAL A 804 4.97 -33.44 21.46
N GLU A 805 3.88 -33.14 22.14
CA GLU A 805 3.13 -34.06 23.03
C GLU A 805 1.80 -34.45 22.39
N GLU A 806 1.53 -35.74 22.21
CA GLU A 806 0.19 -36.24 21.88
C GLU A 806 -0.71 -36.22 23.13
N ILE A 807 -1.91 -35.65 23.01
CA ILE A 807 -2.83 -35.50 24.14
C ILE A 807 -3.77 -36.70 24.23
N THR A 808 -3.52 -37.57 25.20
CA THR A 808 -4.42 -38.67 25.57
C THR A 808 -5.78 -38.13 25.99
N VAL A 809 -6.84 -38.52 25.28
CA VAL A 809 -8.24 -38.15 25.57
C VAL A 809 -9.08 -39.36 26.01
N PRO A 810 -10.24 -39.16 26.68
CA PRO A 810 -11.08 -40.26 27.12
C PRO A 810 -11.61 -41.14 25.97
N ALA A 811 -11.86 -42.43 26.26
CA ALA A 811 -12.38 -43.37 25.28
C ALA A 811 -13.68 -42.88 24.63
N GLY A 812 -13.75 -42.92 23.30
CA GLY A 812 -14.88 -42.40 22.52
C GLY A 812 -14.92 -40.88 22.36
N PHE A 813 -14.07 -40.10 23.05
CA PHE A 813 -14.10 -38.64 22.95
C PHE A 813 -13.78 -38.12 21.54
N VAL A 814 -12.87 -38.79 20.81
CA VAL A 814 -12.57 -38.44 19.41
C VAL A 814 -13.82 -38.52 18.52
N GLN A 815 -14.65 -39.56 18.69
CA GLN A 815 -15.91 -39.67 17.95
C GLN A 815 -16.90 -38.59 18.36
N LYS A 816 -17.04 -38.32 19.67
CA LYS A 816 -17.85 -37.20 20.19
C LYS A 816 -17.39 -35.85 19.63
N LEU A 817 -16.10 -35.66 19.38
CA LEU A 817 -15.59 -34.44 18.74
C LEU A 817 -15.92 -34.40 17.25
N ASN A 818 -15.74 -35.51 16.51
CA ASN A 818 -16.15 -35.61 15.10
C ASN A 818 -17.65 -35.32 14.90
N ASP A 819 -18.50 -35.77 15.83
CA ASP A 819 -19.94 -35.51 15.79
C ASP A 819 -20.32 -34.04 16.08
N HIS A 820 -19.41 -33.21 16.61
CA HIS A 820 -19.65 -31.81 17.01
C HIS A 820 -18.75 -30.77 16.32
N LEU A 821 -17.74 -31.17 15.54
CA LEU A 821 -16.79 -30.25 14.90
C LEU A 821 -17.14 -30.01 13.43
N LEU A 822 -17.36 -28.76 13.05
CA LEU A 822 -17.70 -28.35 11.68
C LEU A 822 -16.74 -27.26 11.16
N LEU A 823 -16.48 -27.26 9.85
CA LEU A 823 -15.72 -26.23 9.15
C LEU A 823 -16.65 -25.48 8.17
N VAL A 824 -16.67 -24.16 8.25
CA VAL A 824 -17.44 -23.26 7.36
C VAL A 824 -16.47 -22.42 6.54
N TYR A 825 -16.45 -22.59 5.22
CA TYR A 825 -15.72 -21.70 4.34
C TYR A 825 -16.47 -20.38 4.20
N THR A 826 -15.77 -19.25 4.41
CA THR A 826 -16.40 -17.91 4.51
C THR A 826 -16.51 -17.17 3.17
N GLY A 827 -16.03 -17.75 2.07
CA GLY A 827 -16.02 -17.14 0.73
C GLY A 827 -15.06 -15.96 0.54
N LYS A 828 -14.46 -15.44 1.61
CA LYS A 828 -13.43 -14.40 1.60
C LYS A 828 -12.07 -15.04 1.83
N THR A 829 -11.07 -14.65 1.06
CA THR A 829 -9.66 -14.98 1.26
C THR A 829 -8.86 -13.71 1.50
N ARG A 830 -7.78 -13.79 2.30
CA ARG A 830 -6.85 -12.68 2.57
C ARG A 830 -5.46 -13.24 2.81
N LEU A 831 -4.41 -12.52 2.41
CA LEU A 831 -3.04 -12.92 2.70
C LEU A 831 -2.73 -12.72 4.19
N ALA A 832 -2.19 -13.74 4.85
CA ALA A 832 -1.80 -13.69 6.26
C ALA A 832 -0.62 -12.72 6.54
N ARG A 833 0.21 -12.43 5.52
CA ARG A 833 1.48 -11.69 5.65
C ARG A 833 1.33 -10.31 6.33
N ASN A 834 0.24 -9.59 6.07
CA ASN A 834 0.07 -8.24 6.61
C ASN A 834 -0.25 -8.28 8.12
N LEU A 835 -1.10 -9.22 8.56
CA LEU A 835 -1.41 -9.42 9.98
C LEU A 835 -0.18 -9.86 10.77
N LEU A 836 0.71 -10.67 10.16
CA LEU A 836 2.00 -11.05 10.73
C LEU A 836 2.91 -9.82 10.97
N GLN A 837 2.99 -8.87 10.03
CA GLN A 837 3.80 -7.65 10.20
C GLN A 837 3.35 -6.84 11.42
N ASP A 838 2.03 -6.69 11.64
CA ASP A 838 1.49 -5.93 12.77
C ASP A 838 1.72 -6.60 14.14
N VAL A 839 1.63 -7.94 14.19
CA VAL A 839 1.99 -8.76 15.37
C VAL A 839 3.46 -8.54 15.74
N LEU A 840 4.36 -8.67 14.76
CA LEU A 840 5.81 -8.58 14.99
C LEU A 840 6.25 -7.16 15.40
N ARG A 841 5.69 -6.12 14.77
CA ARG A 841 5.92 -4.72 15.15
C ARG A 841 5.50 -4.45 16.60
N SER A 842 4.34 -4.97 17.00
CA SER A 842 3.79 -4.83 18.35
C SER A 842 4.61 -5.58 19.40
N TRP A 843 5.17 -6.74 19.04
CA TRP A 843 6.09 -7.52 19.86
C TRP A 843 7.45 -6.86 20.05
N TYR A 844 8.09 -6.36 18.99
CA TYR A 844 9.37 -5.66 19.09
C TYR A 844 9.26 -4.33 19.85
N ALA A 845 8.16 -3.60 19.65
CA ALA A 845 7.82 -2.43 20.45
C ALA A 845 7.49 -2.75 21.92
N ARG A 846 7.43 -4.04 22.31
CA ARG A 846 7.05 -4.55 23.63
C ARG A 846 5.81 -3.85 24.19
N LEU A 847 4.73 -3.80 23.40
CA LEU A 847 3.45 -3.27 23.86
C LEU A 847 2.92 -4.15 25.00
N PRO A 848 2.65 -3.60 26.21
CA PRO A 848 2.33 -4.42 27.39
C PRO A 848 1.17 -5.40 27.20
N ALA A 849 0.12 -4.99 26.46
CA ALA A 849 -1.00 -5.85 26.13
C ALA A 849 -0.62 -7.06 25.27
N VAL A 850 0.28 -6.89 24.30
CA VAL A 850 0.74 -7.96 23.40
C VAL A 850 1.73 -8.89 24.11
N VAL A 851 2.63 -8.34 24.92
CA VAL A 851 3.54 -9.14 25.76
C VAL A 851 2.75 -10.01 26.73
N GLN A 852 1.83 -9.42 27.50
CA GLN A 852 0.97 -10.17 28.42
C GLN A 852 0.08 -11.20 27.68
N ASN A 853 -0.43 -10.86 26.50
CA ASN A 853 -1.25 -11.79 25.72
C ASN A 853 -0.43 -12.98 25.17
N ALA A 854 0.84 -12.78 24.81
CA ALA A 854 1.72 -13.88 24.39
C ALA A 854 1.98 -14.87 25.55
N HIS A 855 2.25 -14.37 26.77
CA HIS A 855 2.31 -15.23 27.96
C HIS A 855 0.97 -15.96 28.20
N ASN A 856 -0.16 -15.27 28.05
CA ASN A 856 -1.49 -15.86 28.22
C ASN A 856 -1.81 -16.91 27.15
N LEU A 857 -1.33 -16.77 25.91
CA LEU A 857 -1.51 -17.76 24.84
C LEU A 857 -0.81 -19.08 25.19
N VAL A 858 0.45 -18.99 25.65
CA VAL A 858 1.21 -20.17 26.11
C VAL A 858 0.53 -20.83 27.31
N ARG A 859 0.04 -20.04 28.29
CA ARG A 859 -0.67 -20.56 29.47
C ARG A 859 -2.00 -21.24 29.11
N HIS A 860 -2.84 -20.59 28.29
CA HIS A 860 -4.14 -21.12 27.89
C HIS A 860 -4.03 -22.38 27.03
N THR A 861 -2.89 -22.62 26.36
CA THR A 861 -2.63 -23.89 25.68
C THR A 861 -2.59 -25.08 26.63
N GLU A 862 -1.98 -24.93 27.82
CA GLU A 862 -1.98 -25.99 28.83
C GLU A 862 -3.36 -26.18 29.47
N GLU A 863 -4.09 -25.08 29.72
CA GLU A 863 -5.49 -25.12 30.19
C GLU A 863 -6.40 -25.84 29.16
N CYS A 864 -6.20 -25.57 27.87
CA CYS A 864 -6.92 -26.24 26.78
C CYS A 864 -6.51 -27.71 26.64
N ALA A 865 -5.24 -28.05 26.82
CA ALA A 865 -4.76 -29.44 26.84
C ALA A 865 -5.46 -30.24 27.93
N GLU A 866 -5.61 -29.65 29.11
CA GLU A 866 -6.31 -30.26 30.23
C GLU A 866 -7.83 -30.43 29.97
N ALA A 867 -8.48 -29.44 29.33
CA ALA A 867 -9.86 -29.58 28.88
C ALA A 867 -10.05 -30.71 27.84
N PHE A 868 -9.03 -31.01 27.01
CA PHE A 868 -9.00 -32.18 26.14
C PHE A 868 -8.84 -33.49 26.92
N ARG A 869 -7.90 -33.57 27.87
CA ARG A 869 -7.72 -34.75 28.75
C ARG A 869 -9.00 -35.08 29.53
N GLN A 870 -9.81 -34.07 29.88
CA GLN A 870 -11.10 -34.22 30.54
C GLN A 870 -12.28 -34.54 29.60
N GLY A 871 -12.13 -34.44 28.27
CA GLY A 871 -13.19 -34.73 27.30
C GLY A 871 -14.42 -33.80 27.36
N SER A 872 -14.21 -32.54 27.73
CA SER A 872 -15.29 -31.59 28.05
C SER A 872 -15.53 -30.57 26.93
N LEU A 873 -16.51 -30.83 26.06
CA LEU A 873 -16.91 -29.91 24.98
C LEU A 873 -17.22 -28.47 25.45
N PRO A 874 -17.91 -28.24 26.60
CA PRO A 874 -18.15 -26.89 27.10
C PRO A 874 -16.87 -26.15 27.48
N LEU A 875 -15.90 -26.83 28.10
CA LEU A 875 -14.60 -26.23 28.44
C LEU A 875 -13.78 -25.95 27.18
N LEU A 876 -13.74 -26.88 26.22
CA LEU A 876 -13.09 -26.65 24.93
C LEU A 876 -13.70 -25.48 24.16
N GLY A 877 -15.01 -25.28 24.23
CA GLY A 877 -15.68 -24.11 23.69
C GLY A 877 -15.24 -22.80 24.36
N GLN A 878 -15.11 -22.80 25.70
CA GLN A 878 -14.58 -21.65 26.45
C GLN A 878 -13.11 -21.36 26.09
N CYS A 879 -12.26 -22.39 26.01
CA CYS A 879 -10.87 -22.24 25.54
C CYS A 879 -10.81 -21.66 24.13
N LEU A 880 -11.64 -22.18 23.20
CA LEU A 880 -11.70 -21.72 21.82
C LEU A 880 -12.20 -20.28 21.68
N THR A 881 -13.19 -19.87 22.49
CA THR A 881 -13.68 -18.49 22.56
C THR A 881 -12.63 -17.55 23.14
N SER A 882 -11.96 -17.93 24.24
CA SER A 882 -10.84 -17.17 24.80
C SER A 882 -9.72 -17.01 23.78
N TYR A 883 -9.34 -18.09 23.08
CA TYR A 883 -8.34 -18.05 22.02
C TYR A 883 -8.76 -17.10 20.87
N TRP A 884 -10.03 -17.05 20.48
CA TRP A 884 -10.50 -16.09 19.48
C TRP A 884 -10.32 -14.63 19.92
N GLU A 885 -10.62 -14.29 21.18
CA GLU A 885 -10.34 -12.96 21.72
C GLU A 885 -8.84 -12.67 21.77
N GLN A 886 -8.01 -13.64 22.14
CA GLN A 886 -6.56 -13.49 22.13
C GLN A 886 -5.99 -13.30 20.71
N LYS A 887 -6.54 -13.94 19.68
CA LYS A 887 -6.14 -13.72 18.28
C LYS A 887 -6.49 -12.31 17.81
N LYS A 888 -7.63 -11.75 18.25
CA LYS A 888 -7.99 -10.34 17.99
C LYS A 888 -7.10 -9.34 18.72
N LEU A 889 -6.59 -9.70 19.91
CA LEU A 889 -5.59 -8.91 20.64
C LEU A 889 -4.19 -8.98 20.01
N MET A 890 -3.79 -10.11 19.43
CA MET A 890 -2.53 -10.20 18.68
C MET A 890 -2.61 -9.47 17.34
N ALA A 891 -3.65 -9.72 16.56
CA ALA A 891 -3.78 -9.25 15.18
C ALA A 891 -5.10 -8.48 14.95
N PRO A 892 -5.15 -7.17 15.28
CA PRO A 892 -6.29 -6.32 14.98
C PRO A 892 -6.69 -6.37 13.50
N GLY A 893 -7.99 -6.48 13.23
CA GLY A 893 -8.50 -6.62 11.85
C GLY A 893 -8.48 -8.05 11.28
N CYS A 894 -8.23 -9.07 12.10
CA CYS A 894 -8.40 -10.49 11.71
C CYS A 894 -9.88 -10.95 11.62
N GLU A 895 -10.85 -10.10 11.96
CA GLU A 895 -12.30 -10.39 11.97
C GLU A 895 -13.05 -9.46 10.98
N PRO A 896 -13.21 -9.84 9.69
CA PRO A 896 -13.99 -9.06 8.73
C PRO A 896 -15.47 -8.96 9.09
N LEU A 897 -16.16 -7.89 8.67
CA LEU A 897 -17.56 -7.65 9.03
C LEU A 897 -18.52 -8.80 8.66
N ALA A 898 -18.33 -9.44 7.49
CA ALA A 898 -19.10 -10.60 7.08
C ALA A 898 -18.88 -11.82 8.00
N VAL A 899 -17.63 -12.04 8.44
CA VAL A 899 -17.29 -13.10 9.40
C VAL A 899 -17.89 -12.80 10.77
N ARG A 900 -17.81 -11.55 11.24
CA ARG A 900 -18.46 -11.11 12.49
C ARG A 900 -19.98 -11.38 12.47
N ARG A 901 -20.67 -11.07 11.36
CA ARG A 901 -22.11 -11.38 11.19
C ARG A 901 -22.37 -12.89 11.23
N MET A 902 -21.59 -13.68 10.48
CA MET A 902 -21.69 -15.14 10.47
C MET A 902 -21.49 -15.74 11.87
N MET A 903 -20.43 -15.33 12.59
CA MET A 903 -20.16 -15.77 13.96
C MET A 903 -21.25 -15.35 14.95
N ALA A 904 -21.79 -14.14 14.85
CA ALA A 904 -22.88 -13.68 15.71
C ALA A 904 -24.17 -14.51 15.52
N VAL A 905 -24.49 -14.88 14.27
CA VAL A 905 -25.64 -15.74 13.94
C VAL A 905 -25.43 -17.19 14.41
N LEU A 906 -24.21 -17.71 14.36
CA LEU A 906 -23.87 -19.08 14.77
C LEU A 906 -23.71 -19.23 16.30
N ALA A 907 -23.38 -18.15 17.02
CA ALA A 907 -23.10 -18.15 18.46
C ALA A 907 -24.15 -18.87 19.35
N PRO A 908 -25.48 -18.79 19.10
CA PRO A 908 -26.48 -19.54 19.87
C PRO A 908 -26.32 -21.06 19.79
N HIS A 909 -25.72 -21.58 18.71
CA HIS A 909 -25.67 -23.01 18.38
C HIS A 909 -24.33 -23.69 18.74
N VAL A 910 -23.32 -22.92 19.17
CA VAL A 910 -21.95 -23.41 19.41
C VAL A 910 -21.48 -23.21 20.86
N HIS A 911 -20.66 -24.12 21.36
CA HIS A 911 -19.88 -23.95 22.59
C HIS A 911 -18.74 -22.94 22.41
N GLY A 912 -18.16 -22.87 21.20
CA GLY A 912 -17.08 -21.96 20.83
C GLY A 912 -16.81 -21.99 19.32
N GLN A 913 -16.13 -20.97 18.81
CA GLN A 913 -15.85 -20.78 17.38
C GLN A 913 -14.66 -19.85 17.15
N SER A 914 -13.88 -20.08 16.10
CA SER A 914 -12.66 -19.30 15.76
C SER A 914 -12.35 -19.38 14.26
N LEU A 915 -11.70 -18.35 13.72
CA LEU A 915 -11.22 -18.33 12.32
C LEU A 915 -9.82 -18.94 12.21
N ALA A 916 -9.55 -19.73 11.16
CA ALA A 916 -8.32 -20.50 10.99
C ALA A 916 -7.10 -19.64 10.62
N GLY A 917 -5.89 -20.09 10.99
CA GLY A 917 -4.63 -19.41 10.71
C GLY A 917 -4.59 -17.99 11.29
N ALA A 918 -4.00 -17.03 10.57
CA ALA A 918 -3.94 -15.62 10.98
C ALA A 918 -5.32 -14.92 11.02
N GLY A 919 -6.34 -15.50 10.39
CA GLY A 919 -7.66 -14.89 10.19
C GLY A 919 -7.73 -13.95 8.98
N GLY A 920 -8.72 -13.06 8.95
CA GLY A 920 -9.00 -12.15 7.83
C GLY A 920 -9.79 -12.77 6.67
N GLY A 921 -10.05 -14.09 6.71
CA GLY A 921 -10.80 -14.86 5.72
C GLY A 921 -10.64 -16.36 5.97
N GLY A 922 -10.88 -17.19 4.95
CA GLY A 922 -10.65 -18.63 5.00
C GLY A 922 -11.78 -19.41 5.67
N PHE A 923 -11.43 -20.39 6.49
CA PHE A 923 -12.37 -21.23 7.22
C PHE A 923 -12.59 -20.80 8.67
N LEU A 924 -13.86 -20.76 9.07
CA LEU A 924 -14.34 -20.69 10.45
C LEU A 924 -14.57 -22.12 10.96
N TYR A 925 -14.05 -22.50 12.13
CA TYR A 925 -14.34 -23.80 12.75
C TYR A 925 -15.22 -23.62 13.99
N LEU A 926 -16.19 -24.53 14.12
CA LEU A 926 -17.31 -24.47 15.05
C LEU A 926 -17.33 -25.72 15.92
N LEU A 927 -17.47 -25.55 17.24
CA LEU A 927 -17.77 -26.64 18.16
C LEU A 927 -19.25 -26.56 18.56
N THR A 928 -20.11 -27.38 17.95
CA THR A 928 -21.57 -27.29 18.11
C THR A 928 -22.04 -27.81 19.47
N LYS A 929 -23.15 -27.27 19.99
CA LYS A 929 -23.75 -27.71 21.26
C LYS A 929 -24.40 -29.08 21.14
N GLU A 930 -25.17 -29.27 20.08
CA GLU A 930 -25.76 -30.55 19.70
C GLU A 930 -24.90 -31.25 18.64
N PRO A 931 -24.95 -32.59 18.52
CA PRO A 931 -24.25 -33.31 17.47
C PRO A 931 -24.90 -33.10 16.08
N ARG A 932 -24.10 -33.32 15.03
CA ARG A 932 -24.51 -33.42 13.61
C ARG A 932 -25.40 -32.27 13.12
N GLN A 933 -25.05 -31.05 13.51
CA GLN A 933 -25.83 -29.84 13.19
C GLN A 933 -25.60 -29.25 11.80
N LYS A 934 -24.97 -29.98 10.86
CA LYS A 934 -24.55 -29.40 9.56
C LYS A 934 -25.74 -28.75 8.84
N GLU A 935 -26.78 -29.53 8.57
CA GLU A 935 -27.95 -29.12 7.78
C GLU A 935 -28.76 -28.04 8.52
N ALA A 936 -28.76 -28.08 9.86
CA ALA A 936 -29.38 -27.06 10.70
C ALA A 936 -28.65 -25.71 10.60
N LEU A 937 -27.32 -25.70 10.60
CA LEU A 937 -26.53 -24.47 10.44
C LEU A 937 -26.56 -23.95 9.00
N GLU A 938 -26.60 -24.82 7.99
CA GLU A 938 -26.84 -24.41 6.59
C GLU A 938 -28.19 -23.68 6.46
N ALA A 939 -29.25 -24.18 7.11
CA ALA A 939 -30.58 -23.57 7.13
C ALA A 939 -30.70 -22.31 8.01
N VAL A 940 -29.73 -22.04 8.90
CA VAL A 940 -29.59 -20.80 9.66
C VAL A 940 -28.87 -19.73 8.84
N LEU A 941 -27.72 -20.07 8.24
CA LEU A 941 -26.97 -19.15 7.39
C LEU A 941 -27.78 -18.74 6.15
N ALA A 942 -28.56 -19.65 5.56
CA ALA A 942 -29.37 -19.37 4.36
C ALA A 942 -30.50 -18.34 4.58
N LYS A 943 -30.79 -17.98 5.83
CA LYS A 943 -31.78 -16.95 6.20
C LYS A 943 -31.15 -15.59 6.54
N THR A 944 -29.83 -15.46 6.41
CA THR A 944 -29.08 -14.28 6.83
C THR A 944 -28.64 -13.47 5.61
N GLU A 945 -29.27 -12.30 5.40
CA GLU A 945 -28.91 -11.39 4.32
C GLU A 945 -27.50 -10.79 4.49
N GLY A 946 -26.82 -10.54 3.36
CA GLY A 946 -25.48 -9.96 3.34
C GLY A 946 -24.34 -10.92 3.71
N LEU A 947 -24.61 -12.22 3.83
CA LEU A 947 -23.56 -13.25 3.71
C LEU A 947 -23.25 -13.49 2.23
N GLY A 948 -21.97 -13.54 1.88
CA GLY A 948 -21.52 -13.98 0.55
C GLY A 948 -21.54 -15.52 0.42
N ASN A 949 -20.96 -16.06 -0.64
CA ASN A 949 -20.86 -17.50 -0.85
C ASN A 949 -20.17 -18.20 0.35
N TYR A 950 -20.77 -19.27 0.88
CA TYR A 950 -20.21 -20.08 1.97
C TYR A 950 -20.51 -21.57 1.75
N SER A 951 -19.82 -22.46 2.47
CA SER A 951 -20.08 -23.91 2.45
C SER A 951 -19.71 -24.57 3.78
N ILE A 952 -20.48 -25.57 4.22
CA ILE A 952 -20.21 -26.33 5.46
C ILE A 952 -19.67 -27.73 5.15
N HIS A 953 -18.55 -28.07 5.81
CA HIS A 953 -17.77 -29.28 5.63
C HIS A 953 -17.74 -30.09 6.92
N LEU A 954 -17.81 -31.42 6.79
CA LEU A 954 -17.64 -32.35 7.91
C LEU A 954 -16.15 -32.50 8.23
N VAL A 955 -15.84 -32.63 9.52
CA VAL A 955 -14.48 -32.65 10.05
C VAL A 955 -14.29 -33.90 10.88
N GLU A 956 -13.27 -34.68 10.57
CA GLU A 956 -12.91 -35.87 11.34
C GLU A 956 -11.45 -35.77 11.77
N VAL A 957 -11.15 -36.05 13.04
CA VAL A 957 -9.77 -36.13 13.52
C VAL A 957 -9.03 -37.23 12.74
N ASP A 958 -7.81 -36.92 12.31
CA ASP A 958 -6.91 -37.86 11.64
C ASP A 958 -5.92 -38.44 12.65
N THR A 959 -5.99 -39.74 12.92
CA THR A 959 -5.14 -40.42 13.92
C THR A 959 -3.83 -40.98 13.36
N GLN A 960 -3.41 -40.57 12.15
CA GLN A 960 -2.13 -41.00 11.56
C GLN A 960 -1.24 -39.80 11.16
N GLY A 961 -1.83 -38.65 10.79
CA GLY A 961 -1.06 -37.51 10.31
C GLY A 961 -0.52 -37.74 8.90
N LEU A 962 0.75 -37.39 8.66
CA LEU A 962 1.47 -37.68 7.43
C LEU A 962 1.55 -39.21 7.21
N SER A 963 0.95 -39.70 6.13
CA SER A 963 1.12 -41.07 5.66
C SER A 963 1.97 -41.12 4.40
N LEU A 964 2.97 -42.01 4.38
CA LEU A 964 3.89 -42.21 3.27
C LEU A 964 3.77 -43.65 2.73
N GLN A 965 3.58 -43.79 1.42
CA GLN A 965 3.41 -45.08 0.74
C GLN A 965 4.34 -45.21 -0.46
N LEU A 966 4.86 -46.41 -0.69
CA LEU A 966 5.49 -46.79 -1.95
C LEU A 966 4.44 -47.54 -2.78
N LEU A 967 4.12 -47.02 -3.96
CA LEU A 967 3.32 -47.78 -4.92
C LEU A 967 4.18 -48.87 -5.56
N GLY A 968 3.53 -49.94 -6.03
CA GLY A 968 4.18 -50.89 -6.93
C GLY A 968 4.61 -50.18 -8.23
N THR A 969 5.63 -50.70 -8.91
CA THR A 969 5.92 -50.28 -10.28
C THR A 969 4.70 -50.60 -11.16
N GLU A 970 4.11 -49.57 -11.79
CA GLU A 970 3.10 -49.78 -12.82
C GLU A 970 3.75 -50.57 -13.96
N THR A 971 3.38 -51.84 -14.10
CA THR A 971 3.81 -52.67 -15.24
C THR A 971 3.21 -52.07 -16.50
N SER A 972 4.07 -51.55 -17.38
CA SER A 972 3.67 -50.96 -18.66
C SER A 972 2.79 -51.91 -19.47
N ALA A 973 1.64 -51.41 -19.92
CA ALA A 973 0.73 -52.03 -20.87
C ALA A 973 0.56 -51.09 -22.08
#